data_AF-A0A179ICS3-F1
#
_entry.id   AF-A0A179ICS3-F1
#
_cell.length_a   1.000
_cell.length_b   1.000
_cell.length_c   1.000
_cell.angle_alpha   90.00
_cell.angle_beta   90.00
_cell.angle_gamma   90.00
#
_symmetry.space_group_name_H-M   'P 1'
#
loop_
_entity.id
_entity.type
_entity.pdbx_description
1 polymer ?
#
loop_
_entity_poly.entity_id
_entity_poly.type
_entity_poly.pdbx_seq_one_letter_code
_entity_poly.pdbx_strand_id
1 'polypeptide(L)'
;MDRSSKLNHLKRSNVASATSAATLTPNSSNRDRHLPVESRFHDVTSRAPAFSFVAAVLRYRAPSFASTPTLAQSASAGDLVLFSKRQNLSRQWGSGLLRGVSVPNSLDPCAQTSADRMLRRVLASGLLLHAAAASQVTDSAQNSTKFDVLDYVDPLIGTVDGGHVFPGASLPYSMAKAVADVNKEIQGGFASNDGDITGFSHMHDSGTGGGASLGNFPLFAQTGCPGNELNRCYFNKITRASQRKNGTVVARPGYFAVSLNTSVTAETTVSNHTALYRFTFPTDGTPTKNTDPHVPYIPLIIADLSDLSESRSKATVLVDGTTGRITGNGTFQPSFGVGTYESHFCVDFHGAQMRDNGVWVNNRAGNDPKSLNVTNNVPAGAWVQFGPPQNNQILARVGLSFISTEQACKNAEKEIPDFGFQAIRDQAEAAWRSKLNVIKVDNTGIDKSLQRTFWSSFYRTLISPQDYTGENPLWKSDKPYFDSYYCIWDSFRSTHPFLTLVDPHAQALMIRSLIDIYRHEGKLPDCRMSLCKGFTQGGSNADNLLADSYVKGLTDGIDWATGYEAVISDAEDEPPLWTVEGRGGLHSWKTLGYIPTDDFDPYGVGIYTRSISRTVEYSYNDFCIAEMARGMGRAHDAEKYLNRSGNWLNMFDPQSRSRLNLTGSKDPAELVDSGFRGF
;
A
#
# COMPACT_ATOMS: atom_id res chain seq x y z
N MET A 1 -52.24 34.58 -56.44
CA MET A 1 -51.42 33.80 -57.38
C MET A 1 -50.37 33.09 -56.52
N ASP A 2 -50.60 31.96 -55.84
CA ASP A 2 -51.22 30.67 -56.23
C ASP A 2 -50.47 30.09 -57.45
N ARG A 3 -49.84 28.90 -57.50
CA ARG A 3 -49.90 27.57 -56.84
C ARG A 3 -48.50 26.90 -57.01
N SER A 4 -48.07 25.76 -56.44
CA SER A 4 -48.69 24.48 -56.03
C SER A 4 -47.79 23.80 -54.97
N SER A 5 -48.29 23.39 -53.79
CA SER A 5 -48.91 22.10 -53.42
C SER A 5 -48.08 20.81 -53.64
N LYS A 6 -47.56 20.24 -52.55
CA LYS A 6 -47.95 18.90 -52.02
C LYS A 6 -47.25 18.55 -50.69
N LEU A 7 -48.03 17.84 -49.86
CA LEU A 7 -47.84 17.38 -48.49
C LEU A 7 -46.63 16.43 -48.29
N ASN A 8 -46.02 16.41 -47.09
CA ASN A 8 -46.31 15.42 -46.02
C ASN A 8 -45.37 15.51 -44.79
N HIS A 9 -45.88 14.92 -43.72
CA HIS A 9 -45.45 14.89 -42.31
C HIS A 9 -44.04 14.38 -41.95
N LEU A 10 -43.70 14.71 -40.69
CA LEU A 10 -42.85 14.04 -39.69
C LEU A 10 -41.38 14.47 -39.54
N LYS A 11 -41.14 15.14 -38.42
CA LYS A 11 -39.85 15.59 -37.86
C LYS A 11 -39.05 14.42 -37.26
N ARG A 12 -37.77 14.32 -37.63
CA ARG A 12 -36.66 13.60 -36.96
C ARG A 12 -35.81 14.64 -36.21
N SER A 13 -35.66 14.58 -34.89
CA SER A 13 -34.67 13.84 -34.08
C SER A 13 -33.21 14.34 -34.19
N ASN A 14 -32.71 14.97 -33.11
CA ASN A 14 -31.41 14.78 -32.42
C ASN A 14 -31.17 15.99 -31.48
N VAL A 15 -31.38 15.87 -30.17
CA VAL A 15 -30.55 15.26 -29.12
C VAL A 15 -29.37 16.16 -28.72
N ALA A 16 -29.55 16.83 -27.59
CA ALA A 16 -28.53 17.46 -26.77
C ALA A 16 -28.59 16.82 -25.37
N SER A 17 -27.44 16.41 -24.85
CA SER A 17 -27.24 15.70 -23.59
C SER A 17 -27.28 16.65 -22.40
N ALA A 18 -28.12 16.36 -21.42
CA ALA A 18 -28.11 17.01 -20.11
C ALA A 18 -28.22 15.96 -18.99
N THR A 19 -27.31 16.11 -18.05
CA THR A 19 -27.13 15.50 -16.74
C THR A 19 -28.40 15.48 -15.87
N SER A 20 -28.68 14.36 -15.20
CA SER A 20 -29.73 14.26 -14.17
C SER A 20 -29.13 13.96 -12.79
N ALA A 21 -29.38 14.86 -11.85
CA ALA A 21 -29.36 14.61 -10.41
C ALA A 21 -30.82 14.75 -9.94
N ALA A 22 -31.37 13.72 -9.30
CA ALA A 22 -32.75 13.69 -8.84
C ALA A 22 -32.80 13.73 -7.31
N THR A 23 -33.31 14.84 -6.79
CA THR A 23 -33.75 15.03 -5.41
C THR A 23 -35.22 14.63 -5.32
N LEU A 24 -35.62 13.83 -4.32
CA LEU A 24 -37.03 13.52 -4.04
C LEU A 24 -37.32 13.79 -2.55
N THR A 25 -38.34 14.62 -2.31
CA THR A 25 -39.07 14.75 -1.04
C THR A 25 -40.48 14.17 -1.19
N PRO A 26 -41.16 13.82 -0.08
CA PRO A 26 -42.09 12.69 -0.03
C PRO A 26 -43.56 13.10 -0.14
N ASN A 27 -44.42 12.15 -0.49
CA ASN A 27 -45.87 12.29 -0.36
C ASN A 27 -46.50 11.06 0.33
N SER A 28 -47.34 11.35 1.32
CA SER A 28 -48.06 10.43 2.19
C SER A 28 -49.35 9.87 1.54
N SER A 29 -49.70 8.60 1.83
CA SER A 29 -50.96 8.22 2.51
C SER A 29 -51.37 6.74 2.30
N ASN A 30 -51.71 6.11 3.43
CA ASN A 30 -52.65 5.02 3.69
C ASN A 30 -52.72 3.77 2.80
N ARG A 31 -52.51 2.60 3.44
CA ARG A 31 -53.58 1.61 3.68
C ARG A 31 -53.18 0.54 4.70
N ASP A 32 -54.02 0.40 5.72
CA ASP A 32 -54.07 -0.69 6.70
C ASP A 32 -54.35 -2.06 6.08
N ARG A 33 -53.81 -3.12 6.71
CA ARG A 33 -54.55 -4.34 7.13
C ARG A 33 -53.68 -5.28 8.00
N HIS A 34 -54.16 -5.51 9.23
CA HIS A 34 -54.12 -6.70 10.13
C HIS A 34 -53.56 -8.03 9.58
N LEU A 35 -52.98 -8.99 10.32
CA LEU A 35 -52.69 -9.34 11.74
C LEU A 35 -51.84 -10.67 11.69
N PRO A 36 -51.55 -11.40 12.79
CA PRO A 36 -50.31 -11.44 13.57
C PRO A 36 -49.52 -12.78 13.39
N VAL A 37 -48.38 -12.97 14.09
CA VAL A 37 -48.06 -14.17 14.90
C VAL A 37 -46.68 -14.02 15.56
N GLU A 38 -46.72 -14.34 16.85
CA GLU A 38 -45.71 -14.51 17.91
C GLU A 38 -44.27 -14.89 17.50
N SER A 39 -43.30 -14.28 18.18
CA SER A 39 -42.13 -15.05 18.67
C SER A 39 -41.76 -14.58 20.08
N ARG A 40 -41.70 -15.54 20.99
CA ARG A 40 -41.32 -15.40 22.40
C ARG A 40 -39.81 -15.23 22.48
N PHE A 41 -39.34 -14.15 23.09
CA PHE A 41 -37.96 -14.05 23.57
C PHE A 41 -37.92 -14.43 25.04
N HIS A 42 -37.11 -15.44 25.35
CA HIS A 42 -36.75 -15.80 26.71
C HIS A 42 -35.78 -14.76 27.27
N ASP A 43 -36.16 -14.27 28.45
CA ASP A 43 -35.41 -13.42 29.35
C ASP A 43 -34.18 -14.16 29.90
N VAL A 44 -32.97 -13.63 29.68
CA VAL A 44 -31.78 -13.99 30.46
C VAL A 44 -31.08 -12.69 30.84
N THR A 45 -31.33 -12.29 32.08
CA THR A 45 -30.67 -11.18 32.75
C THR A 45 -29.33 -11.61 33.35
N SER A 46 -28.39 -10.64 33.31
CA SER A 46 -27.27 -10.44 34.23
C SER A 46 -25.94 -11.17 33.96
N ARG A 47 -24.92 -10.41 33.55
CA ARG A 47 -23.79 -9.92 34.38
C ARG A 47 -22.60 -9.54 33.48
N ALA A 48 -22.39 -8.24 33.28
CA ALA A 48 -21.13 -7.70 32.77
C ALA A 48 -20.22 -7.32 33.94
N PRO A 49 -18.93 -7.69 33.98
CA PRO A 49 -17.99 -7.16 34.96
C PRO A 49 -17.44 -5.82 34.48
N ALA A 50 -17.38 -4.87 35.41
CA ALA A 50 -16.78 -3.55 35.23
C ALA A 50 -15.27 -3.66 34.94
N PHE A 51 -14.81 -3.04 33.86
CA PHE A 51 -13.38 -2.82 33.62
C PHE A 51 -12.92 -1.57 34.39
N SER A 52 -11.99 -1.77 35.31
CA SER A 52 -11.30 -0.70 36.03
C SER A 52 -10.15 -0.18 35.16
N PHE A 53 -10.18 1.11 34.81
CA PHE A 53 -9.07 1.80 34.16
C PHE A 53 -7.95 2.02 35.20
N VAL A 54 -6.82 1.34 35.04
CA VAL A 54 -5.58 1.68 35.75
C VAL A 54 -4.83 2.69 34.89
N ALA A 55 -4.82 3.95 35.31
CA ALA A 55 -3.96 4.98 34.74
C ALA A 55 -2.50 4.71 35.16
N ALA A 56 -1.66 4.33 34.20
CA ALA A 56 -0.22 4.27 34.39
C ALA A 56 0.36 5.69 34.36
N VAL A 57 0.76 6.21 35.52
CA VAL A 57 1.50 7.47 35.64
C VAL A 57 2.97 7.21 35.28
N LEU A 58 3.36 7.55 34.05
CA LEU A 58 4.77 7.66 33.66
C LEU A 58 5.36 8.96 34.24
N ARG A 59 6.20 8.84 35.27
CA ARG A 59 7.00 9.97 35.77
C ARG A 59 8.23 10.16 34.87
N TYR A 60 8.18 11.17 34.00
CA TYR A 60 9.36 11.67 33.29
C TYR A 60 10.09 12.70 34.16
N ARG A 61 11.38 12.48 34.44
CA ARG A 61 12.26 13.46 35.10
C ARG A 61 12.88 14.36 34.02
N ALA A 62 12.48 15.62 33.98
CA ALA A 62 13.17 16.66 33.21
C ALA A 62 14.42 17.16 33.96
N PRO A 63 15.52 17.50 33.27
CA PRO A 63 16.69 18.12 33.87
C PRO A 63 16.45 19.63 34.10
N SER A 64 16.67 20.10 35.33
CA SER A 64 16.56 21.51 35.71
C SER A 64 17.83 22.29 35.37
N PHE A 65 17.75 23.23 34.43
CA PHE A 65 18.69 24.34 34.28
C PHE A 65 18.17 25.56 35.04
N ALA A 66 19.08 26.19 35.79
CA ALA A 66 18.81 27.31 36.67
C ALA A 66 18.73 28.64 35.90
N SER A 67 17.71 29.44 36.23
CA SER A 67 17.74 30.89 36.05
C SER A 67 17.10 31.56 37.28
N THR A 68 17.83 32.52 37.83
CA THR A 68 17.48 33.38 38.98
C THR A 68 16.27 34.27 38.68
N PRO A 69 15.49 34.64 39.72
CA PRO A 69 15.58 36.04 40.14
C PRO A 69 15.56 36.27 41.66
N THR A 70 16.16 37.40 42.02
CA THR A 70 16.20 38.06 43.33
C THR A 70 14.82 38.46 43.88
N LEU A 71 14.57 38.16 45.17
CA LEU A 71 13.97 39.11 46.13
C LEU A 71 14.06 38.55 47.57
N ALA A 72 14.37 39.44 48.50
CA ALA A 72 14.76 39.18 49.88
C ALA A 72 13.55 39.13 50.84
N GLN A 73 13.59 38.25 51.85
CA GLN A 73 13.73 38.58 53.29
C GLN A 73 13.23 37.47 54.24
N SER A 74 14.10 37.17 55.20
CA SER A 74 13.86 36.82 56.62
C SER A 74 13.49 35.39 57.06
N ALA A 75 14.39 34.89 57.92
CA ALA A 75 14.15 34.19 59.19
C ALA A 75 13.91 32.65 59.21
N SER A 76 14.98 31.91 59.52
CA SER A 76 15.28 31.37 60.86
C SER A 76 15.87 29.96 60.80
N ALA A 77 16.71 29.69 61.81
CA ALA A 77 17.75 28.68 61.83
C ALA A 77 17.26 27.28 62.27
N GLY A 78 18.04 26.26 61.90
CA GLY A 78 17.93 24.89 62.38
C GLY A 78 19.11 24.07 61.89
N ASP A 79 20.17 24.01 62.71
CA ASP A 79 21.37 23.20 62.53
C ASP A 79 21.07 21.69 62.45
N LEU A 80 21.81 20.94 61.61
CA LEU A 80 22.39 19.65 62.00
C LEU A 80 23.52 19.17 61.06
N VAL A 81 24.76 19.42 61.50
CA VAL A 81 25.94 18.54 61.58
C VAL A 81 26.18 17.43 60.51
N LEU A 82 27.21 17.69 59.69
CA LEU A 82 28.37 16.86 59.31
C LEU A 82 28.31 15.32 59.43
N PHE A 83 28.65 14.63 58.32
CA PHE A 83 29.74 13.63 58.34
C PHE A 83 30.47 13.59 56.99
N SER A 84 31.77 13.83 57.02
CA SER A 84 32.69 13.69 55.90
C SER A 84 33.14 12.24 55.74
N LYS A 85 33.41 11.81 54.50
CA LYS A 85 34.54 10.93 54.22
C LYS A 85 35.09 11.21 52.82
N ARG A 86 36.28 11.79 52.80
CA ARG A 86 37.21 11.79 51.67
C ARG A 86 37.68 10.37 51.41
N GLN A 87 37.92 10.03 50.14
CA GLN A 87 39.19 9.43 49.75
C GLN A 87 39.54 9.84 48.32
N ASN A 88 40.74 10.40 48.20
CA ASN A 88 41.46 10.74 46.98
C ASN A 88 41.97 9.48 46.28
N LEU A 89 42.14 9.56 44.96
CA LEU A 89 43.25 9.07 44.14
C LEU A 89 42.99 9.66 42.73
N SER A 90 43.49 10.85 42.36
CA SER A 90 44.86 11.24 41.99
C SER A 90 45.33 10.74 40.61
N ARG A 91 45.58 11.72 39.73
CA ARG A 91 46.62 11.81 38.69
C ARG A 91 46.43 10.99 37.40
N GLN A 92 46.85 11.43 36.20
CA GLN A 92 47.41 12.67 35.66
C GLN A 92 47.51 12.49 34.12
N TRP A 93 47.24 13.56 33.36
CA TRP A 93 47.96 14.05 32.16
C TRP A 93 47.88 13.20 30.88
N GLY A 94 47.89 13.75 29.67
CA GLY A 94 48.13 15.10 29.21
C GLY A 94 48.05 15.13 27.68
N SER A 95 47.72 16.31 27.18
CA SER A 95 47.57 16.78 25.81
C SER A 95 48.84 16.77 24.94
N GLY A 96 48.65 16.79 23.61
CA GLY A 96 49.61 17.21 22.57
C GLY A 96 49.22 16.62 21.21
N LEU A 97 48.48 17.26 20.30
CA LEU A 97 48.74 18.48 19.49
C LEU A 97 50.01 18.35 18.62
N LEU A 98 49.86 18.06 17.32
CA LEU A 98 50.11 18.98 16.19
C LEU A 98 50.31 18.27 14.83
N ARG A 99 49.50 18.71 13.86
CA ARG A 99 49.81 19.05 12.44
C ARG A 99 50.62 18.08 11.56
N GLY A 100 49.97 17.66 10.47
CA GLY A 100 50.15 18.36 9.19
C GLY A 100 50.62 17.55 7.98
N VAL A 101 49.95 17.82 6.84
CA VAL A 101 50.45 17.84 5.45
C VAL A 101 50.22 16.59 4.56
N SER A 102 49.10 16.65 3.83
CA SER A 102 48.85 16.48 2.36
C SER A 102 49.66 15.46 1.51
N VAL A 103 49.01 14.44 0.88
CA VAL A 103 48.49 14.35 -0.54
C VAL A 103 49.57 13.96 -1.59
N PRO A 104 49.32 13.21 -2.70
CA PRO A 104 48.47 12.04 -3.01
C PRO A 104 49.18 11.01 -3.96
N ASN A 105 48.38 10.17 -4.65
CA ASN A 105 48.67 9.43 -5.92
C ASN A 105 49.53 8.15 -5.79
N SER A 106 49.33 7.05 -6.54
CA SER A 106 48.37 6.59 -7.56
C SER A 106 48.83 5.21 -8.07
N LEU A 107 47.95 4.44 -8.75
CA LEU A 107 48.21 3.37 -9.73
C LEU A 107 48.50 1.91 -9.23
N ASP A 108 47.47 1.05 -9.30
CA ASP A 108 47.27 -0.10 -10.23
C ASP A 108 48.50 -0.80 -10.91
N PRO A 109 48.36 -2.03 -11.47
CA PRO A 109 48.01 -3.34 -10.89
C PRO A 109 48.96 -4.46 -11.46
N CYS A 110 48.53 -5.73 -11.40
CA CYS A 110 48.84 -6.85 -12.33
C CYS A 110 49.77 -8.01 -11.86
N ALA A 111 49.12 -9.16 -11.66
CA ALA A 111 49.34 -10.48 -12.32
C ALA A 111 50.35 -11.54 -11.80
N GLN A 112 49.90 -12.79 -12.07
CA GLN A 112 50.61 -14.09 -12.18
C GLN A 112 50.83 -14.88 -10.87
N THR A 113 50.70 -16.22 -10.77
CA THR A 113 50.21 -17.33 -11.62
C THR A 113 50.17 -18.61 -10.74
N SER A 114 49.22 -19.49 -11.06
CA SER A 114 49.14 -20.97 -10.92
C SER A 114 50.11 -21.82 -10.07
N ALA A 115 49.46 -22.74 -9.33
CA ALA A 115 49.68 -24.21 -9.24
C ALA A 115 50.89 -24.79 -8.47
N ASP A 116 50.62 -25.68 -7.48
CA ASP A 116 50.84 -27.12 -7.68
C ASP A 116 50.16 -28.04 -6.64
N ARG A 117 49.84 -29.27 -7.08
CA ARG A 117 49.19 -30.37 -6.32
C ARG A 117 50.21 -31.35 -5.72
N MET A 118 49.79 -32.05 -4.64
CA MET A 118 49.83 -33.52 -4.42
C MET A 118 50.11 -33.86 -2.94
N LEU A 119 49.15 -34.42 -2.19
CA LEU A 119 48.77 -35.85 -2.07
C LEU A 119 49.83 -36.76 -1.43
N ARG A 120 49.58 -37.22 -0.19
CA ARG A 120 49.99 -38.55 0.32
C ARG A 120 48.92 -39.11 1.28
N ARG A 121 48.45 -40.32 0.98
CA ARG A 121 47.69 -41.25 1.84
C ARG A 121 48.66 -42.25 2.47
N VAL A 122 48.26 -42.90 3.59
CA VAL A 122 48.17 -44.38 3.80
C VAL A 122 48.37 -44.80 5.28
N LEU A 123 47.29 -45.41 5.86
CA LEU A 123 47.16 -46.63 6.73
C LEU A 123 48.06 -46.81 8.00
N ALA A 124 47.69 -47.48 9.10
CA ALA A 124 46.48 -48.13 9.60
C ALA A 124 46.71 -48.64 11.06
N SER A 125 45.61 -48.80 11.81
CA SER A 125 45.28 -49.84 12.82
C SER A 125 46.10 -50.05 14.12
N GLY A 126 45.38 -50.06 15.25
CA GLY A 126 45.80 -50.71 16.51
C GLY A 126 44.83 -50.46 17.68
N LEU A 127 43.94 -51.43 17.95
CA LEU A 127 42.95 -51.52 19.03
C LEU A 127 43.51 -51.26 20.44
N LEU A 128 42.69 -50.68 21.34
CA LEU A 128 42.51 -51.15 22.72
C LEU A 128 41.16 -50.70 23.29
N LEU A 129 40.36 -51.69 23.70
CA LEU A 129 39.09 -51.58 24.41
C LEU A 129 39.27 -50.82 25.73
N HIS A 130 38.29 -50.00 26.12
CA HIS A 130 37.72 -49.96 27.48
C HIS A 130 36.26 -49.51 27.39
N ALA A 131 35.36 -50.41 27.83
CA ALA A 131 33.94 -50.16 27.94
C ALA A 131 33.66 -49.28 29.16
N ALA A 132 32.97 -48.16 28.94
CA ALA A 132 32.26 -47.43 29.97
C ALA A 132 30.79 -47.33 29.54
N ALA A 133 29.93 -47.99 30.31
CA ALA A 133 28.49 -47.88 30.18
C ALA A 133 28.07 -46.43 30.50
N ALA A 134 27.71 -45.67 29.47
CA ALA A 134 26.97 -44.43 29.61
C ALA A 134 25.54 -44.70 29.17
N SER A 135 24.62 -44.58 30.13
CA SER A 135 23.17 -44.60 29.91
C SER A 135 22.80 -43.76 28.69
N GLN A 136 22.17 -44.39 27.70
CA GLN A 136 21.45 -43.67 26.66
C GLN A 136 20.26 -42.97 27.32
N VAL A 137 20.48 -41.72 27.74
CA VAL A 137 19.39 -40.76 27.79
C VAL A 137 19.01 -40.57 26.32
N THR A 138 17.93 -41.23 25.91
CA THR A 138 17.20 -40.85 24.71
C THR A 138 16.68 -39.45 24.96
N ASP A 139 17.49 -38.46 24.60
CA ASP A 139 17.06 -37.09 24.50
C ASP A 139 16.05 -37.09 23.35
N SER A 140 14.78 -37.28 23.71
CA SER A 140 13.66 -37.02 22.84
C SER A 140 13.81 -35.55 22.48
N ALA A 141 14.40 -35.28 21.31
CA ALA A 141 14.40 -33.97 20.69
C ALA A 141 12.96 -33.50 20.67
N GLN A 142 12.61 -32.69 21.67
CA GLN A 142 11.42 -31.88 21.67
C GLN A 142 11.54 -31.06 20.40
N ASN A 143 10.76 -31.47 19.39
CA ASN A 143 10.58 -30.75 18.17
C ASN A 143 9.77 -29.50 18.54
N SER A 144 10.40 -28.57 19.26
CA SER A 144 9.85 -27.23 19.47
C SER A 144 9.86 -26.61 18.08
N THR A 145 8.71 -26.60 17.42
CA THR A 145 8.52 -25.84 16.19
C THR A 145 9.00 -24.42 16.48
N LYS A 146 10.15 -24.05 15.93
CA LYS A 146 10.76 -22.74 16.12
C LYS A 146 9.72 -21.70 15.71
N PHE A 147 9.43 -20.73 16.58
CA PHE A 147 8.50 -19.64 16.28
C PHE A 147 8.88 -18.96 14.95
N ASP A 148 7.96 -18.93 14.00
CA ASP A 148 8.05 -18.14 12.78
C ASP A 148 6.93 -17.10 12.78
N VAL A 149 7.31 -15.83 12.68
CA VAL A 149 6.37 -14.71 12.69
C VAL A 149 5.36 -14.79 11.55
N LEU A 150 5.75 -15.38 10.40
CA LEU A 150 4.86 -15.51 9.24
C LEU A 150 3.69 -16.47 9.48
N ASP A 151 3.78 -17.37 10.47
CA ASP A 151 2.65 -18.27 10.82
C ASP A 151 1.48 -17.54 11.48
N TYR A 152 1.69 -16.28 11.88
CA TYR A 152 0.69 -15.42 12.50
C TYR A 152 0.24 -14.29 11.57
N VAL A 153 0.77 -14.18 10.36
CA VAL A 153 0.28 -13.19 9.40
C VAL A 153 -0.80 -13.83 8.54
N ASP A 154 -1.99 -13.23 8.56
CA ASP A 154 -3.11 -13.60 7.71
C ASP A 154 -3.48 -12.42 6.80
N PRO A 155 -3.01 -12.44 5.53
CA PRO A 155 -3.35 -11.39 4.59
C PRO A 155 -4.84 -11.32 4.23
N LEU A 156 -5.67 -12.33 4.53
CA LEU A 156 -7.10 -12.30 4.18
C LEU A 156 -7.94 -11.44 5.14
N ILE A 157 -7.41 -11.11 6.33
CA ILE A 157 -8.11 -10.25 7.30
C ILE A 157 -8.29 -8.85 6.69
N GLY A 158 -9.56 -8.45 6.51
CA GLY A 158 -9.94 -7.17 5.91
C GLY A 158 -10.25 -7.22 4.40
N THR A 159 -10.29 -8.42 3.79
CA THR A 159 -10.65 -8.58 2.37
C THR A 159 -12.17 -8.54 2.11
N VAL A 160 -12.98 -8.37 3.15
CA VAL A 160 -14.44 -8.26 3.07
C VAL A 160 -14.90 -7.13 3.99
N ASP A 161 -16.17 -6.74 3.86
CA ASP A 161 -16.86 -5.77 4.73
C ASP A 161 -16.18 -4.38 4.73
N GLY A 162 -15.62 -3.98 3.58
CA GLY A 162 -15.09 -2.63 3.38
C GLY A 162 -13.66 -2.41 3.88
N GLY A 163 -12.95 -3.46 4.29
CA GLY A 163 -11.52 -3.33 4.62
C GLY A 163 -10.63 -3.11 3.39
N HIS A 164 -11.04 -3.64 2.22
CA HIS A 164 -10.40 -3.41 0.91
C HIS A 164 -8.90 -3.70 0.86
N VAL A 165 -8.41 -4.61 1.71
CA VAL A 165 -6.99 -4.89 1.83
C VAL A 165 -6.47 -5.72 0.64
N PHE A 166 -5.20 -5.55 0.28
CA PHE A 166 -4.53 -6.40 -0.71
C PHE A 166 -4.00 -7.71 -0.09
N PRO A 167 -4.47 -8.92 -0.45
CA PRO A 167 -4.02 -10.15 0.22
C PRO A 167 -2.95 -10.94 -0.55
N GLY A 168 -2.43 -10.39 -1.65
CA GLY A 168 -1.54 -11.11 -2.55
C GLY A 168 -0.07 -11.17 -2.12
N ALA A 169 0.75 -11.69 -3.03
CA ALA A 169 2.19 -11.71 -2.89
C ALA A 169 2.78 -10.31 -3.09
N SER A 170 3.57 -9.86 -2.12
CA SER A 170 4.36 -8.61 -2.18
C SER A 170 5.66 -8.81 -1.39
N LEU A 171 6.65 -7.95 -1.59
CA LEU A 171 7.67 -7.68 -0.57
C LEU A 171 7.21 -6.49 0.29
N PRO A 172 7.83 -6.23 1.45
CA PRO A 172 7.64 -4.96 2.14
C PRO A 172 7.88 -3.79 1.17
N TYR A 173 6.90 -2.90 1.05
CA TYR A 173 6.89 -1.70 0.21
C TYR A 173 7.06 -1.91 -1.31
N SER A 174 7.21 -3.13 -1.85
CA SER A 174 7.51 -3.30 -3.28
C SER A 174 6.42 -2.80 -4.21
N MET A 175 6.84 -2.44 -5.43
CA MET A 175 5.97 -2.12 -6.57
C MET A 175 5.17 -3.33 -7.05
N ALA A 176 5.82 -4.49 -7.20
CA ALA A 176 5.11 -5.71 -7.56
C ALA A 176 4.24 -6.19 -6.40
N LYS A 177 2.94 -6.29 -6.67
CA LYS A 177 1.89 -6.78 -5.77
C LYS A 177 0.93 -7.67 -6.56
N ALA A 178 1.18 -8.97 -6.53
CA ALA A 178 0.51 -9.95 -7.38
C ALA A 178 -0.62 -10.71 -6.65
N VAL A 179 -1.82 -10.73 -7.23
CA VAL A 179 -2.98 -11.46 -6.68
C VAL A 179 -3.94 -11.90 -7.79
N ALA A 180 -4.97 -12.65 -7.44
CA ALA A 180 -6.14 -12.89 -8.30
C ALA A 180 -7.13 -11.72 -8.21
N ASP A 181 -7.65 -11.26 -9.33
CA ASP A 181 -8.57 -10.14 -9.40
C ASP A 181 -10.02 -10.63 -9.41
N VAL A 182 -10.83 -10.22 -8.44
CA VAL A 182 -12.27 -10.54 -8.41
C VAL A 182 -13.12 -9.44 -9.06
N ASN A 183 -14.42 -9.68 -9.22
CA ASN A 183 -15.39 -8.70 -9.73
C ASN A 183 -16.29 -8.07 -8.65
N LYS A 184 -16.00 -8.28 -7.36
CA LYS A 184 -16.71 -7.69 -6.22
C LYS A 184 -15.71 -7.27 -5.14
N GLU A 185 -15.85 -6.06 -4.58
CA GLU A 185 -14.86 -5.48 -3.63
C GLU A 185 -13.43 -5.51 -4.21
N ILE A 186 -13.30 -4.90 -5.39
CA ILE A 186 -12.13 -5.01 -6.27
C ILE A 186 -10.93 -4.14 -5.86
N GLN A 187 -11.06 -3.33 -4.81
CA GLN A 187 -10.10 -2.30 -4.41
C GLN A 187 -8.70 -2.84 -4.13
N GLY A 188 -8.60 -3.99 -3.47
CA GLY A 188 -7.34 -4.70 -3.19
C GLY A 188 -7.04 -5.82 -4.19
N GLY A 189 -7.73 -5.85 -5.34
CA GLY A 189 -7.69 -6.94 -6.33
C GLY A 189 -8.55 -8.14 -5.92
N PHE A 190 -8.34 -8.69 -4.72
CA PHE A 190 -9.03 -9.89 -4.23
C PHE A 190 -9.88 -9.64 -2.99
N ALA A 191 -11.10 -10.19 -2.98
CA ALA A 191 -11.97 -10.25 -1.82
C ALA A 191 -12.36 -11.70 -1.48
N SER A 192 -12.48 -12.02 -0.19
CA SER A 192 -12.91 -13.35 0.27
C SER A 192 -14.43 -13.59 0.13
N ASN A 193 -15.17 -12.64 -0.44
CA ASN A 193 -16.59 -12.72 -0.76
C ASN A 193 -16.87 -13.64 -1.96
N ASP A 194 -18.08 -13.72 -2.49
CA ASP A 194 -18.46 -14.61 -3.59
C ASP A 194 -18.10 -14.10 -5.00
N GLY A 195 -17.16 -13.16 -5.13
CA GLY A 195 -16.70 -12.63 -6.42
C GLY A 195 -15.99 -13.67 -7.30
N ASP A 196 -16.22 -13.60 -8.61
CA ASP A 196 -15.54 -14.44 -9.61
C ASP A 196 -14.17 -13.87 -9.93
N ILE A 197 -13.18 -14.74 -10.14
CA ILE A 197 -11.83 -14.37 -10.56
C ILE A 197 -11.85 -14.04 -12.05
N THR A 198 -11.46 -12.81 -12.38
CA THR A 198 -11.44 -12.25 -13.73
C THR A 198 -10.04 -12.17 -14.35
N GLY A 199 -9.00 -12.33 -13.54
CA GLY A 199 -7.61 -12.10 -13.92
C GLY A 199 -6.63 -12.37 -12.79
N PHE A 200 -5.34 -12.29 -13.11
CA PHE A 200 -4.25 -12.28 -12.15
C PHE A 200 -3.31 -11.13 -12.52
N SER A 201 -3.43 -9.98 -11.85
CA SER A 201 -2.62 -8.80 -12.12
C SER A 201 -1.54 -8.58 -11.06
N HIS A 202 -0.67 -7.59 -11.30
CA HIS A 202 0.70 -7.55 -10.78
C HIS A 202 1.04 -6.33 -9.93
N MET A 203 0.13 -5.35 -9.82
CA MET A 203 0.29 -4.13 -9.02
C MET A 203 -1.04 -3.74 -8.39
N HIS A 204 -1.03 -3.35 -7.12
CA HIS A 204 -2.25 -3.05 -6.36
C HIS A 204 -1.96 -2.02 -5.27
N ASP A 205 -2.97 -1.22 -4.93
CA ASP A 205 -3.02 -0.52 -3.64
C ASP A 205 -3.76 -1.37 -2.60
N SER A 206 -3.66 -0.99 -1.33
CA SER A 206 -4.31 -1.70 -0.21
C SER A 206 -5.11 -0.73 0.65
N GLY A 207 -6.36 -1.08 0.95
CA GLY A 207 -7.21 -0.33 1.87
C GLY A 207 -7.78 0.96 1.27
N THR A 208 -7.98 1.00 -0.05
CA THR A 208 -8.51 2.22 -0.69
C THR A 208 -9.98 2.43 -0.32
N GLY A 209 -10.32 3.64 0.14
CA GLY A 209 -11.72 4.02 0.39
C GLY A 209 -12.48 4.51 -0.85
N GLY A 210 -11.75 4.76 -1.96
CA GLY A 210 -12.28 5.27 -3.23
C GLY A 210 -12.43 4.18 -4.28
N GLY A 211 -12.14 4.53 -5.54
CA GLY A 211 -12.11 3.57 -6.64
C GLY A 211 -10.99 2.53 -6.49
N ALA A 212 -11.06 1.47 -7.29
CA ALA A 212 -9.94 0.55 -7.41
C ALA A 212 -8.77 1.24 -8.13
N SER A 213 -7.56 0.87 -7.74
CA SER A 213 -6.33 1.41 -8.31
C SER A 213 -5.55 0.27 -8.96
N LEU A 214 -4.80 0.57 -10.01
CA LEU A 214 -3.90 -0.38 -10.66
C LEU A 214 -4.64 -1.67 -11.10
N GLY A 215 -4.04 -2.84 -10.83
CA GLY A 215 -4.44 -4.13 -11.36
C GLY A 215 -4.36 -4.20 -12.88
N ASN A 216 -3.36 -3.51 -13.43
CA ASN A 216 -3.13 -3.45 -14.87
C ASN A 216 -2.63 -4.80 -15.40
N PHE A 217 -3.01 -5.07 -16.64
CA PHE A 217 -2.51 -6.16 -17.47
C PHE A 217 -2.71 -7.58 -16.92
N PRO A 218 -3.92 -7.95 -16.44
CA PRO A 218 -4.11 -9.26 -15.82
C PRO A 218 -3.81 -10.41 -16.79
N LEU A 219 -3.15 -11.43 -16.26
CA LEU A 219 -3.04 -12.72 -16.92
C LEU A 219 -4.30 -13.57 -16.70
N PHE A 220 -4.62 -14.45 -17.63
CA PHE A 220 -5.64 -15.49 -17.40
C PHE A 220 -5.31 -16.78 -18.16
N ALA A 221 -5.32 -17.91 -17.45
CA ALA A 221 -4.96 -19.21 -17.99
C ALA A 221 -6.19 -20.10 -18.23
N GLN A 222 -6.24 -20.75 -19.40
CA GLN A 222 -7.27 -21.68 -19.83
C GLN A 222 -6.64 -23.01 -20.23
N THR A 223 -7.34 -24.13 -20.02
CA THR A 223 -6.86 -25.48 -20.39
C THR A 223 -6.80 -25.69 -21.89
N GLY A 224 -7.64 -24.96 -22.63
CA GLY A 224 -7.69 -24.89 -24.08
C GLY A 224 -8.97 -24.22 -24.55
N CYS A 225 -9.19 -24.20 -25.86
CA CYS A 225 -10.41 -23.66 -26.45
C CYS A 225 -11.41 -24.79 -26.76
N PRO A 226 -12.71 -24.63 -26.43
CA PRO A 226 -13.75 -25.59 -26.80
C PRO A 226 -13.71 -25.95 -28.29
N GLY A 227 -13.71 -27.24 -28.60
CA GLY A 227 -13.65 -27.74 -29.98
C GLY A 227 -12.32 -27.49 -30.70
N ASN A 228 -11.26 -27.07 -29.98
CA ASN A 228 -10.00 -26.60 -30.58
C ASN A 228 -10.18 -25.39 -31.51
N GLU A 229 -11.22 -24.58 -31.29
CA GLU A 229 -11.49 -23.39 -32.09
C GLU A 229 -11.08 -22.15 -31.29
N LEU A 230 -10.05 -21.43 -31.76
CA LEU A 230 -9.51 -20.26 -31.06
C LEU A 230 -10.59 -19.25 -30.64
N ASN A 231 -11.53 -18.94 -31.53
CA ASN A 231 -12.60 -17.98 -31.28
C ASN A 231 -13.71 -18.48 -30.33
N ARG A 232 -13.57 -19.69 -29.78
CA ARG A 232 -14.42 -20.23 -28.70
C ARG A 232 -13.73 -20.17 -27.33
N CYS A 233 -12.46 -19.78 -27.26
CA CYS A 233 -11.83 -19.41 -25.99
C CYS A 233 -12.46 -18.15 -25.40
N TYR A 234 -12.37 -18.00 -24.08
CA TYR A 234 -12.94 -16.86 -23.36
C TYR A 234 -11.88 -15.77 -23.19
N PHE A 235 -11.92 -14.73 -24.02
CA PHE A 235 -10.93 -13.65 -23.99
C PHE A 235 -11.32 -12.48 -23.08
N ASN A 236 -12.54 -11.98 -23.22
CA ASN A 236 -13.02 -10.84 -22.43
C ASN A 236 -13.14 -11.19 -20.94
N LYS A 237 -12.76 -10.22 -20.10
CA LYS A 237 -12.82 -10.24 -18.64
C LYS A 237 -14.14 -10.80 -18.08
N ILE A 238 -15.28 -10.40 -18.64
CA ILE A 238 -16.63 -10.82 -18.22
C ILE A 238 -16.87 -12.29 -18.54
N THR A 239 -16.54 -12.75 -19.76
CA THR A 239 -16.86 -14.12 -20.19
C THR A 239 -15.89 -15.16 -19.63
N ARG A 240 -14.63 -14.77 -19.38
CA ARG A 240 -13.63 -15.66 -18.80
C ARG A 240 -13.79 -15.84 -17.29
N ALA A 241 -14.38 -14.87 -16.60
CA ALA A 241 -14.57 -14.85 -15.14
C ALA A 241 -14.96 -16.22 -14.56
N SER A 242 -14.18 -16.74 -13.62
CA SER A 242 -14.28 -18.10 -13.09
C SER A 242 -14.38 -18.09 -11.57
N GLN A 243 -15.29 -18.90 -11.05
CA GLN A 243 -15.39 -19.13 -9.60
C GLN A 243 -14.12 -19.81 -9.10
N ARG A 244 -13.63 -19.36 -7.95
CA ARG A 244 -12.63 -20.12 -7.21
C ARG A 244 -13.24 -21.42 -6.66
N LYS A 245 -12.40 -22.43 -6.45
CA LYS A 245 -12.73 -23.62 -5.68
C LYS A 245 -12.67 -23.28 -4.19
N ASN A 246 -13.77 -23.49 -3.47
CA ASN A 246 -13.85 -23.18 -2.05
C ASN A 246 -12.75 -23.90 -1.24
N GLY A 247 -12.17 -23.19 -0.28
CA GLY A 247 -11.10 -23.70 0.59
C GLY A 247 -9.72 -23.82 -0.05
N THR A 248 -9.52 -23.32 -1.27
CA THR A 248 -8.21 -23.39 -1.98
C THR A 248 -7.38 -22.12 -1.92
N VAL A 249 -7.93 -21.02 -1.38
CA VAL A 249 -7.20 -19.77 -1.24
C VAL A 249 -6.12 -19.95 -0.17
N VAL A 250 -4.88 -19.68 -0.54
CA VAL A 250 -3.73 -19.61 0.37
C VAL A 250 -3.09 -18.25 0.19
N ALA A 251 -3.06 -17.45 1.26
CA ALA A 251 -2.38 -16.16 1.28
C ALA A 251 -1.36 -16.15 2.41
N ARG A 252 -0.11 -15.81 2.10
CA ARG A 252 1.00 -15.66 3.05
C ARG A 252 1.88 -14.48 2.60
N PRO A 253 2.65 -13.86 3.50
CA PRO A 253 3.61 -12.83 3.10
C PRO A 253 4.55 -13.34 1.98
N GLY A 254 4.51 -12.69 0.82
CA GLY A 254 5.29 -13.08 -0.37
C GLY A 254 4.70 -14.19 -1.25
N TYR A 255 3.50 -14.72 -0.94
CA TYR A 255 2.91 -15.84 -1.68
C TYR A 255 1.37 -15.82 -1.68
N PHE A 256 0.77 -16.04 -2.85
CA PHE A 256 -0.67 -16.25 -2.97
C PHE A 256 -0.98 -17.41 -3.91
N ALA A 257 -2.04 -18.17 -3.62
CA ALA A 257 -2.53 -19.24 -4.48
C ALA A 257 -4.03 -19.41 -4.41
N VAL A 258 -4.62 -19.86 -5.52
CA VAL A 258 -6.03 -20.23 -5.61
C VAL A 258 -6.26 -21.20 -6.76
N SER A 259 -7.17 -22.16 -6.58
CA SER A 259 -7.65 -23.02 -7.67
C SER A 259 -8.96 -22.48 -8.22
N LEU A 260 -9.10 -22.50 -9.54
CA LEU A 260 -10.33 -22.17 -10.24
C LEU A 260 -11.23 -23.41 -10.37
N ASN A 261 -12.52 -23.20 -10.62
CA ASN A 261 -13.46 -24.28 -10.91
C ASN A 261 -13.15 -25.03 -12.24
N THR A 262 -12.27 -24.45 -13.06
CA THR A 262 -11.67 -25.05 -14.26
C THR A 262 -10.53 -26.03 -13.94
N SER A 263 -10.29 -26.27 -12.65
CA SER A 263 -9.16 -27.05 -12.10
C SER A 263 -7.77 -26.46 -12.37
N VAL A 264 -7.65 -25.32 -13.07
CA VAL A 264 -6.39 -24.58 -13.14
C VAL A 264 -6.08 -23.99 -11.77
N THR A 265 -4.87 -24.26 -11.27
CA THR A 265 -4.36 -23.65 -10.05
C THR A 265 -3.33 -22.60 -10.39
N ALA A 266 -3.51 -21.40 -9.86
CA ALA A 266 -2.57 -20.30 -10.02
C ALA A 266 -1.87 -20.04 -8.68
N GLU A 267 -0.56 -19.97 -8.71
CA GLU A 267 0.29 -19.58 -7.59
C GLU A 267 1.14 -18.39 -8.02
N THR A 268 1.41 -17.46 -7.11
CA THR A 268 2.22 -16.28 -7.40
C THR A 268 3.14 -15.91 -6.25
N THR A 269 4.32 -15.41 -6.62
CA THR A 269 5.31 -14.78 -5.74
C THR A 269 5.96 -13.60 -6.48
N VAL A 270 6.77 -12.79 -5.82
CA VAL A 270 7.30 -11.54 -6.38
C VAL A 270 8.75 -11.25 -5.99
N SER A 271 9.40 -10.42 -6.80
CA SER A 271 10.54 -9.57 -6.44
C SER A 271 10.09 -8.09 -6.40
N ASN A 272 10.99 -7.10 -6.53
CA ASN A 272 10.61 -5.70 -6.35
C ASN A 272 9.71 -5.15 -7.47
N HIS A 273 10.02 -5.48 -8.73
CA HIS A 273 9.31 -5.00 -9.93
C HIS A 273 8.79 -6.15 -10.81
N THR A 274 8.90 -7.40 -10.33
CA THR A 274 8.57 -8.58 -11.13
C THR A 274 7.66 -9.52 -10.35
N ALA A 275 6.58 -9.97 -10.99
CA ALA A 275 5.73 -11.05 -10.50
C ALA A 275 6.06 -12.35 -11.22
N LEU A 276 6.05 -13.47 -10.50
CA LEU A 276 6.24 -14.80 -11.06
C LEU A 276 5.02 -15.66 -10.74
N TYR A 277 4.37 -16.15 -11.80
CA TYR A 277 3.21 -17.03 -11.72
C TYR A 277 3.60 -18.46 -12.04
N ARG A 278 2.91 -19.39 -11.39
CA ARG A 278 2.88 -20.81 -11.76
C ARG A 278 1.43 -21.22 -11.99
N PHE A 279 1.10 -21.51 -13.24
CA PHE A 279 -0.19 -22.07 -13.62
C PHE A 279 -0.05 -23.58 -13.75
N THR A 280 -0.74 -24.33 -12.89
CA THR A 280 -0.84 -25.79 -12.96
C THR A 280 -2.15 -26.16 -13.62
N PHE A 281 -2.09 -26.89 -14.74
CA PHE A 281 -3.24 -27.27 -15.55
C PHE A 281 -3.68 -28.72 -15.28
N PRO A 282 -4.99 -29.01 -15.27
CA PRO A 282 -5.50 -30.38 -15.21
C PRO A 282 -5.15 -31.18 -16.49
N THR A 283 -4.77 -32.45 -16.34
CA THR A 283 -4.40 -33.34 -17.46
C THR A 283 -5.55 -34.13 -18.05
N ASP A 284 -6.70 -34.14 -17.39
CA ASP A 284 -7.86 -34.95 -17.76
C ASP A 284 -8.80 -34.26 -18.77
N GLY A 285 -8.39 -33.10 -19.30
CA GLY A 285 -9.22 -32.30 -20.20
C GLY A 285 -10.41 -31.67 -19.50
N THR A 286 -10.30 -31.38 -18.18
CA THR A 286 -11.31 -30.61 -17.44
C THR A 286 -11.67 -29.36 -18.24
N PRO A 287 -12.96 -29.19 -18.59
CA PRO A 287 -13.41 -28.07 -19.40
C PRO A 287 -13.15 -26.71 -18.73
N THR A 288 -12.89 -25.68 -19.55
CA THR A 288 -12.75 -24.29 -19.10
C THR A 288 -14.05 -23.73 -18.50
N LYS A 289 -15.21 -24.25 -18.90
CA LYS A 289 -16.48 -24.07 -18.19
C LYS A 289 -17.23 -25.39 -18.14
N ASN A 290 -17.98 -25.63 -17.07
CA ASN A 290 -18.76 -26.86 -16.87
C ASN A 290 -19.76 -27.18 -18.00
N THR A 291 -20.06 -26.22 -18.87
CA THR A 291 -20.96 -26.35 -20.01
C THR A 291 -20.27 -26.71 -21.32
N ASP A 292 -18.94 -26.75 -21.37
CA ASP A 292 -18.19 -26.95 -22.60
C ASP A 292 -18.06 -28.42 -22.98
N PRO A 293 -18.13 -28.76 -24.28
CA PRO A 293 -17.71 -30.08 -24.75
C PRO A 293 -16.21 -30.29 -24.49
N HIS A 294 -15.72 -31.51 -24.69
CA HIS A 294 -14.32 -31.89 -24.48
C HIS A 294 -13.34 -30.80 -24.98
N VAL A 295 -12.54 -30.26 -24.04
CA VAL A 295 -11.52 -29.26 -24.30
C VAL A 295 -10.17 -29.96 -24.47
N PRO A 296 -9.48 -29.79 -25.60
CA PRO A 296 -8.17 -30.41 -25.79
C PRO A 296 -7.16 -29.80 -24.82
N TYR A 297 -6.18 -30.60 -24.39
CA TYR A 297 -5.11 -30.15 -23.50
C TYR A 297 -4.07 -29.30 -24.25
N ILE A 298 -4.46 -28.08 -24.59
CA ILE A 298 -3.68 -27.11 -25.34
C ILE A 298 -3.77 -25.77 -24.59
N PRO A 299 -3.01 -25.60 -23.49
CA PRO A 299 -3.13 -24.45 -22.62
C PRO A 299 -3.01 -23.13 -23.37
N LEU A 300 -3.79 -22.14 -22.95
CA LEU A 300 -3.73 -20.78 -23.50
C LEU A 300 -3.65 -19.79 -22.33
N ILE A 301 -2.67 -18.88 -22.39
CA ILE A 301 -2.53 -17.79 -21.42
C ILE A 301 -2.75 -16.46 -22.14
N ILE A 302 -3.63 -15.64 -21.57
CA ILE A 302 -3.97 -14.30 -22.04
C ILE A 302 -3.16 -13.29 -21.23
N ALA A 303 -2.69 -12.22 -21.87
CA ALA A 303 -2.38 -10.95 -21.24
C ALA A 303 -3.39 -9.89 -21.71
N ASP A 304 -4.19 -9.38 -20.79
CA ASP A 304 -5.20 -8.35 -21.06
C ASP A 304 -4.58 -6.94 -21.02
N LEU A 305 -5.22 -5.94 -21.62
CA LEU A 305 -4.81 -4.54 -21.53
C LEU A 305 -5.64 -3.72 -20.51
N SER A 306 -6.60 -4.33 -19.81
CA SER A 306 -7.43 -3.67 -18.80
C SER A 306 -6.70 -3.39 -17.48
N ASP A 307 -7.36 -2.58 -16.65
CA ASP A 307 -7.08 -2.33 -15.24
C ASP A 307 -8.33 -2.64 -14.40
N LEU A 308 -8.22 -2.61 -13.06
CA LEU A 308 -9.35 -2.90 -12.17
C LEU A 308 -10.50 -1.91 -12.35
N SER A 309 -10.19 -0.63 -12.55
CA SER A 309 -11.15 0.45 -12.67
C SER A 309 -11.69 0.68 -14.08
N GLU A 310 -11.25 -0.12 -15.06
CA GLU A 310 -11.65 0.04 -16.46
C GLU A 310 -11.37 1.47 -16.99
N SER A 311 -10.26 2.06 -16.53
CA SER A 311 -9.89 3.46 -16.76
C SER A 311 -8.98 3.67 -17.97
N ARG A 312 -8.50 2.59 -18.59
CA ARG A 312 -7.59 2.66 -19.74
C ARG A 312 -8.13 3.55 -20.86
N SER A 313 -7.31 4.50 -21.29
CA SER A 313 -7.60 5.38 -22.42
C SER A 313 -6.88 4.99 -23.72
N LYS A 314 -5.65 4.47 -23.64
CA LYS A 314 -4.83 4.01 -24.77
C LYS A 314 -3.97 2.83 -24.34
N ALA A 315 -3.64 1.93 -25.26
CA ALA A 315 -2.65 0.88 -25.03
C ALA A 315 -2.11 0.29 -26.31
N THR A 316 -0.92 -0.29 -26.20
CA THR A 316 -0.28 -1.10 -27.23
C THR A 316 0.10 -2.46 -26.64
N VAL A 317 -0.02 -3.52 -27.43
CA VAL A 317 0.54 -4.84 -27.12
C VAL A 317 1.24 -5.41 -28.34
N LEU A 318 2.33 -6.12 -28.10
CA LEU A 318 3.11 -6.89 -29.06
C LEU A 318 3.32 -8.28 -28.48
N VAL A 319 3.14 -9.31 -29.30
CA VAL A 319 3.58 -10.67 -29.00
C VAL A 319 4.64 -11.09 -30.01
N ASP A 320 5.81 -11.51 -29.53
CA ASP A 320 6.88 -11.99 -30.40
C ASP A 320 6.49 -13.34 -31.01
N GLY A 321 6.47 -13.41 -32.34
CA GLY A 321 6.01 -14.59 -33.07
C GLY A 321 6.87 -15.84 -32.87
N THR A 322 8.09 -15.71 -32.37
CA THR A 322 9.06 -16.82 -32.22
C THR A 322 9.14 -17.31 -30.77
N THR A 323 9.17 -16.38 -29.83
CA THR A 323 9.38 -16.64 -28.40
C THR A 323 8.08 -16.66 -27.60
N GLY A 324 7.03 -16.01 -28.10
CA GLY A 324 5.78 -15.80 -27.36
C GLY A 324 5.88 -14.73 -26.28
N ARG A 325 7.00 -14.00 -26.19
CA ARG A 325 7.13 -12.86 -25.27
C ARG A 325 6.04 -11.83 -25.56
N ILE A 326 5.30 -11.42 -24.54
CA ILE A 326 4.31 -10.34 -24.66
C ILE A 326 4.87 -9.08 -24.03
N THR A 327 4.89 -7.97 -24.75
CA THR A 327 5.21 -6.64 -24.20
C THR A 327 4.06 -5.69 -24.49
N GLY A 328 3.79 -4.78 -23.58
CA GLY A 328 2.78 -3.76 -23.84
C GLY A 328 2.81 -2.61 -22.85
N ASN A 329 1.94 -1.64 -23.11
CA ASN A 329 1.76 -0.46 -22.29
C ASN A 329 0.29 -0.05 -22.24
N GLY A 330 -0.03 0.90 -21.37
CA GLY A 330 -1.32 1.54 -21.34
C GLY A 330 -1.29 2.85 -20.54
N THR A 331 -2.20 3.76 -20.89
CA THR A 331 -2.44 5.01 -20.17
C THR A 331 -3.72 4.89 -19.34
N PHE A 332 -3.61 5.10 -18.04
CA PHE A 332 -4.66 4.87 -17.03
C PHE A 332 -4.92 6.11 -16.17
N GLN A 333 -6.01 6.09 -15.40
CA GLN A 333 -6.33 7.14 -14.43
C GLN A 333 -6.02 6.69 -13.00
N PRO A 334 -5.60 7.61 -12.11
CA PRO A 334 -5.48 7.29 -10.69
C PRO A 334 -6.87 7.06 -10.10
N SER A 335 -6.96 6.21 -9.07
CA SER A 335 -8.25 5.90 -8.42
C SER A 335 -8.82 7.05 -7.58
N PHE A 336 -7.99 8.02 -7.20
CA PHE A 336 -8.38 9.14 -6.35
C PHE A 336 -7.56 10.42 -6.62
N GLY A 337 -7.57 10.93 -7.84
CA GLY A 337 -6.81 12.14 -8.15
C GLY A 337 -7.09 12.69 -9.53
N VAL A 338 -6.15 13.47 -10.04
CA VAL A 338 -6.22 14.05 -11.38
C VAL A 338 -5.03 13.63 -12.22
N GLY A 339 -5.23 13.63 -13.54
CA GLY A 339 -4.20 13.26 -14.50
C GLY A 339 -4.29 11.81 -14.94
N THR A 340 -3.19 11.33 -15.51
CA THR A 340 -3.05 9.97 -16.05
C THR A 340 -1.62 9.52 -15.88
N TYR A 341 -1.40 8.22 -15.80
CA TYR A 341 -0.08 7.60 -15.80
C TYR A 341 0.03 6.55 -16.89
N GLU A 342 1.26 6.29 -17.34
CA GLU A 342 1.56 5.19 -18.24
C GLU A 342 2.20 4.04 -17.46
N SER A 343 1.82 2.81 -17.77
CA SER A 343 2.39 1.60 -17.20
C SER A 343 2.77 0.64 -18.30
N HIS A 344 3.84 -0.11 -18.10
CA HIS A 344 4.44 -1.01 -19.06
C HIS A 344 4.67 -2.39 -18.45
N PHE A 345 4.52 -3.42 -19.27
CA PHE A 345 4.72 -4.80 -18.84
C PHE A 345 5.48 -5.63 -19.86
N CYS A 346 6.13 -6.69 -19.38
CA CYS A 346 6.84 -7.68 -20.19
C CYS A 346 6.60 -9.08 -19.60
N VAL A 347 6.04 -10.00 -20.39
CA VAL A 347 5.73 -11.38 -19.99
C VAL A 347 6.59 -12.35 -20.77
N ASP A 348 7.32 -13.18 -20.04
CA ASP A 348 8.00 -14.36 -20.56
C ASP A 348 7.41 -15.64 -19.99
N PHE A 349 7.45 -16.71 -20.78
CA PHE A 349 6.90 -18.02 -20.40
C PHE A 349 7.98 -19.10 -20.35
N HIS A 350 7.83 -20.04 -19.42
CA HIS A 350 8.70 -21.21 -19.28
C HIS A 350 7.91 -22.46 -18.90
N GLY A 351 8.36 -23.64 -19.32
CA GLY A 351 7.77 -24.94 -18.96
C GLY A 351 6.92 -25.60 -20.05
N ALA A 352 6.67 -24.94 -21.18
CA ALA A 352 6.00 -25.53 -22.33
C ALA A 352 6.54 -24.97 -23.65
N GLN A 353 6.49 -25.78 -24.71
CA GLN A 353 6.74 -25.29 -26.06
C GLN A 353 5.56 -24.46 -26.54
N MET A 354 5.84 -23.25 -27.04
CA MET A 354 4.84 -22.42 -27.71
C MET A 354 4.33 -23.13 -28.98
N ARG A 355 3.01 -23.14 -29.14
CA ARG A 355 2.31 -23.71 -30.30
C ARG A 355 1.85 -22.61 -31.27
N ASP A 356 1.22 -21.57 -30.75
CA ASP A 356 0.70 -20.45 -31.53
C ASP A 356 0.58 -19.22 -30.63
N ASN A 357 0.42 -18.04 -31.22
CA ASN A 357 0.24 -16.79 -30.48
C ASN A 357 -0.45 -15.73 -31.36
N GLY A 358 -0.95 -14.68 -30.72
CA GLY A 358 -1.51 -13.55 -31.44
C GLY A 358 -2.17 -12.53 -30.54
N VAL A 359 -3.09 -11.76 -31.13
CA VAL A 359 -3.84 -10.71 -30.45
C VAL A 359 -5.33 -11.01 -30.43
N TRP A 360 -6.05 -10.35 -29.53
CA TRP A 360 -7.50 -10.43 -29.45
C TRP A 360 -8.12 -9.06 -29.24
N VAL A 361 -9.34 -8.89 -29.74
CA VAL A 361 -10.18 -7.68 -29.60
C VAL A 361 -11.62 -8.10 -29.39
N ASN A 362 -12.30 -7.43 -28.46
CA ASN A 362 -13.64 -7.77 -27.99
C ASN A 362 -13.69 -9.22 -27.47
N ASN A 363 -14.18 -10.15 -28.29
CA ASN A 363 -14.26 -11.58 -27.99
C ASN A 363 -13.63 -12.44 -29.09
N ARG A 364 -12.87 -11.84 -30.01
CA ARG A 364 -12.32 -12.54 -31.17
C ARG A 364 -10.81 -12.44 -31.15
N ALA A 365 -10.16 -13.54 -31.51
CA ALA A 365 -8.72 -13.66 -31.56
C ALA A 365 -8.27 -14.11 -32.94
N GLY A 366 -7.09 -13.64 -33.32
CA GLY A 366 -6.38 -14.05 -34.52
C GLY A 366 -4.91 -14.26 -34.18
N ASN A 367 -4.24 -15.07 -34.98
CA ASN A 367 -2.80 -15.27 -34.89
C ASN A 367 -2.01 -14.20 -35.65
N ASP A 368 -2.66 -13.43 -36.53
CA ASP A 368 -2.11 -12.22 -37.15
C ASP A 368 -3.12 -11.07 -37.09
N PRO A 369 -2.67 -9.81 -36.86
CA PRO A 369 -1.28 -9.38 -36.66
C PRO A 369 -0.72 -9.76 -35.27
N LYS A 370 0.59 -9.63 -35.09
CA LYS A 370 1.30 -9.85 -33.82
C LYS A 370 1.32 -8.65 -32.87
N SER A 371 0.70 -7.55 -33.27
CA SER A 371 0.66 -6.31 -32.50
C SER A 371 -0.69 -5.64 -32.63
N LEU A 372 -1.07 -4.90 -31.62
CA LEU A 372 -2.29 -4.13 -31.61
C LEU A 372 -2.11 -2.79 -30.88
N ASN A 373 -2.72 -1.74 -31.43
CA ASN A 373 -2.90 -0.45 -30.80
C ASN A 373 -4.40 -0.22 -30.60
N VAL A 374 -4.82 0.08 -29.37
CA VAL A 374 -6.20 0.39 -29.03
C VAL A 374 -6.31 1.80 -28.48
N THR A 375 -7.28 2.53 -29.02
CA THR A 375 -7.80 3.76 -28.44
C THR A 375 -9.12 3.45 -27.75
N ASN A 376 -9.38 4.10 -26.62
CA ASN A 376 -10.52 3.85 -25.73
C ASN A 376 -10.44 2.49 -25.00
N ASN A 377 -11.39 2.24 -24.09
CA ASN A 377 -11.42 1.04 -23.27
C ASN A 377 -12.08 -0.19 -23.95
N VAL A 378 -11.79 -0.45 -25.22
CA VAL A 378 -12.24 -1.67 -25.91
C VAL A 378 -11.46 -2.89 -25.37
N PRO A 379 -12.11 -3.99 -24.95
CA PRO A 379 -11.40 -5.19 -24.47
C PRO A 379 -10.42 -5.71 -25.51
N ALA A 380 -9.15 -5.84 -25.16
CA ALA A 380 -8.11 -6.30 -26.06
C ALA A 380 -6.88 -6.80 -25.31
N GLY A 381 -6.02 -7.53 -26.02
CA GLY A 381 -4.74 -7.98 -25.48
C GLY A 381 -4.04 -8.96 -26.39
N ALA A 382 -3.11 -9.73 -25.83
CA ALA A 382 -2.38 -10.79 -26.51
C ALA A 382 -2.60 -12.14 -25.83
N TRP A 383 -2.26 -13.21 -26.55
CA TRP A 383 -2.36 -14.58 -26.04
C TRP A 383 -1.23 -15.44 -26.60
N VAL A 384 -0.89 -16.47 -25.83
CA VAL A 384 0.03 -17.54 -26.24
C VAL A 384 -0.63 -18.88 -25.94
N GLN A 385 -0.59 -19.76 -26.93
CA GLN A 385 -1.04 -21.15 -26.82
C GLN A 385 0.18 -22.07 -26.76
N PHE A 386 0.09 -23.10 -25.93
CA PHE A 386 1.19 -24.00 -25.63
C PHE A 386 0.83 -25.45 -25.97
N GLY A 387 1.85 -26.26 -26.24
CA GLY A 387 1.74 -27.71 -26.15
C GLY A 387 1.58 -28.18 -24.69
N PRO A 388 1.47 -29.50 -24.47
CA PRO A 388 1.45 -30.06 -23.12
C PRO A 388 2.65 -29.58 -22.28
N PRO A 389 2.41 -28.94 -21.12
CA PRO A 389 3.49 -28.44 -20.28
C PRO A 389 4.25 -29.55 -19.57
N GLN A 390 5.53 -29.32 -19.29
CA GLN A 390 6.31 -30.14 -18.38
C GLN A 390 5.71 -30.06 -16.97
N ASN A 391 5.52 -31.21 -16.32
CA ASN A 391 4.89 -31.31 -15.00
C ASN A 391 3.50 -30.63 -14.92
N ASN A 392 2.83 -30.44 -16.06
CA ASN A 392 1.55 -29.75 -16.18
C ASN A 392 1.60 -28.28 -15.73
N GLN A 393 2.78 -27.67 -15.72
CA GLN A 393 3.02 -26.32 -15.22
C GLN A 393 3.58 -25.39 -16.29
N ILE A 394 3.05 -24.18 -16.34
CA ILE A 394 3.64 -23.06 -17.09
C ILE A 394 3.93 -21.95 -16.11
N LEU A 395 5.18 -21.48 -16.12
CA LEU A 395 5.59 -20.30 -15.40
C LEU A 395 5.44 -19.08 -16.31
N ALA A 396 4.93 -17.98 -15.75
CA ALA A 396 4.88 -16.68 -16.41
C ALA A 396 5.58 -15.64 -15.54
N ARG A 397 6.66 -15.05 -16.05
CA ARG A 397 7.42 -13.98 -15.39
C ARG A 397 6.97 -12.65 -15.98
N VAL A 398 6.43 -11.78 -15.15
CA VAL A 398 5.91 -10.47 -15.55
C VAL A 398 6.73 -9.35 -14.94
N GLY A 399 7.52 -8.66 -15.75
CA GLY A 399 8.22 -7.45 -15.37
C GLY A 399 7.36 -6.22 -15.56
N LEU A 400 7.54 -5.23 -14.70
CA LEU A 400 6.77 -4.00 -14.65
C LEU A 400 7.69 -2.79 -14.73
N SER A 401 7.19 -1.71 -15.31
CA SER A 401 7.86 -0.41 -15.28
C SER A 401 6.88 0.73 -15.56
N PHE A 402 7.14 1.90 -14.98
CA PHE A 402 6.48 3.15 -15.37
C PHE A 402 7.28 3.96 -16.41
N ILE A 403 8.42 3.44 -16.87
CA ILE A 403 9.33 4.12 -17.81
C ILE A 403 9.15 3.61 -19.24
N SER A 404 9.24 2.29 -19.45
CA SER A 404 9.18 1.68 -20.78
C SER A 404 8.99 0.16 -20.75
N THR A 405 8.62 -0.43 -21.89
CA THR A 405 8.59 -1.89 -22.08
C THR A 405 9.98 -2.51 -21.97
N GLU A 406 11.02 -1.82 -22.44
CA GLU A 406 12.40 -2.28 -22.36
C GLU A 406 12.87 -2.32 -20.90
N GLN A 407 12.50 -1.32 -20.09
CA GLN A 407 12.78 -1.31 -18.66
C GLN A 407 12.02 -2.43 -17.94
N ALA A 408 10.74 -2.64 -18.27
CA ALA A 408 9.95 -3.75 -17.73
C ALA A 408 10.61 -5.12 -17.98
N CYS A 409 11.07 -5.38 -19.21
CA CYS A 409 11.78 -6.63 -19.52
C CYS A 409 13.12 -6.73 -18.77
N LYS A 410 13.89 -5.65 -18.68
CA LYS A 410 15.16 -5.63 -17.92
C LYS A 410 14.95 -5.91 -16.44
N ASN A 411 13.91 -5.34 -15.83
CA ASN A 411 13.54 -5.62 -14.45
C ASN A 411 13.25 -7.12 -14.27
N ALA A 412 12.41 -7.70 -15.12
CA ALA A 412 12.10 -9.14 -15.08
C ALA A 412 13.34 -10.03 -15.20
N GLU A 413 14.16 -9.79 -16.23
CA GLU A 413 15.33 -10.62 -16.53
C GLU A 413 16.41 -10.48 -15.46
N LYS A 414 16.57 -9.29 -14.87
CA LYS A 414 17.55 -9.05 -13.81
C LYS A 414 17.11 -9.67 -12.47
N GLU A 415 15.84 -9.54 -12.12
CA GLU A 415 15.36 -9.96 -10.80
C GLU A 415 15.06 -11.45 -10.73
N ILE A 416 14.58 -12.07 -11.81
CA ILE A 416 14.18 -13.47 -11.84
C ILE A 416 14.73 -14.16 -13.11
N PRO A 417 16.05 -14.29 -13.33
CA PRO A 417 16.61 -14.79 -14.60
C PRO A 417 16.18 -16.22 -14.94
N ASP A 418 16.09 -17.10 -13.95
CA ASP A 418 15.98 -18.56 -14.14
C ASP A 418 14.57 -19.13 -13.85
N PHE A 419 13.55 -18.29 -13.64
CA PHE A 419 12.18 -18.73 -13.30
C PHE A 419 12.09 -19.60 -12.02
N GLY A 420 13.05 -19.51 -11.10
CA GLY A 420 13.11 -20.33 -9.89
C GLY A 420 12.01 -19.99 -8.87
N PHE A 421 10.80 -20.53 -9.04
CA PHE A 421 9.62 -20.17 -8.22
C PHE A 421 9.85 -20.30 -6.70
N GLN A 422 10.38 -21.44 -6.25
CA GLN A 422 10.63 -21.66 -4.82
C GLN A 422 11.67 -20.68 -4.28
N ALA A 423 12.73 -20.40 -5.04
CA ALA A 423 13.78 -19.48 -4.62
C ALA A 423 13.26 -18.05 -4.46
N ILE A 424 12.42 -17.57 -5.38
CA ILE A 424 11.82 -16.23 -5.27
C ILE A 424 10.85 -16.17 -4.09
N ARG A 425 10.05 -17.22 -3.89
CA ARG A 425 9.18 -17.30 -2.70
C ARG A 425 9.98 -17.24 -1.41
N ASP A 426 11.05 -18.02 -1.30
CA ASP A 426 11.89 -18.05 -0.10
C ASP A 426 12.55 -16.69 0.17
N GLN A 427 12.98 -15.99 -0.88
CA GLN A 427 13.49 -14.62 -0.79
C GLN A 427 12.42 -13.63 -0.30
N ALA A 428 11.19 -13.73 -0.82
CA ALA A 428 10.09 -12.89 -0.39
C ALA A 428 9.71 -13.12 1.08
N GLU A 429 9.59 -14.38 1.50
CA GLU A 429 9.34 -14.72 2.90
C GLU A 429 10.50 -14.26 3.81
N ALA A 430 11.75 -14.36 3.36
CA ALA A 430 12.91 -13.86 4.11
C ALA A 430 12.89 -12.33 4.29
N ALA A 431 12.50 -11.58 3.26
CA ALA A 431 12.35 -10.12 3.34
C ALA A 431 11.29 -9.72 4.38
N TRP A 432 10.15 -10.42 4.40
CA TRP A 432 9.11 -10.21 5.41
C TRP A 432 9.58 -10.55 6.83
N ARG A 433 10.25 -11.69 7.01
CA ARG A 433 10.84 -12.06 8.32
C ARG A 433 11.82 -10.98 8.79
N SER A 434 12.64 -10.43 7.90
CA SER A 434 13.59 -9.38 8.26
C SER A 434 12.91 -8.12 8.81
N LYS A 435 11.76 -7.72 8.25
CA LYS A 435 11.03 -6.53 8.72
C LYS A 435 10.19 -6.80 9.97
N LEU A 436 9.59 -7.99 10.10
CA LEU A 436 8.70 -8.29 11.21
C LEU A 436 9.45 -8.71 12.49
N ASN A 437 10.61 -9.36 12.37
CA ASN A 437 11.39 -9.84 13.53
C ASN A 437 12.09 -8.73 14.34
N VAL A 438 11.90 -7.46 13.98
CA VAL A 438 12.34 -6.31 14.79
C VAL A 438 11.59 -6.26 16.13
N ILE A 439 10.39 -6.83 16.21
CA ILE A 439 9.63 -7.02 17.45
C ILE A 439 9.78 -8.47 17.92
N LYS A 440 9.99 -8.66 19.23
CA LYS A 440 9.92 -9.96 19.90
C LYS A 440 8.81 -9.92 20.93
N VAL A 441 7.97 -10.95 20.94
CA VAL A 441 6.85 -11.08 21.88
C VAL A 441 7.08 -12.30 22.76
N ASP A 442 6.88 -12.16 24.07
CA ASP A 442 6.58 -13.31 24.93
C ASP A 442 5.10 -13.63 24.75
N ASN A 443 4.81 -14.75 24.11
CA ASN A 443 3.46 -15.18 23.80
C ASN A 443 2.93 -16.24 24.78
N THR A 444 3.60 -16.44 25.92
CA THR A 444 3.17 -17.36 26.97
C THR A 444 1.79 -16.96 27.47
N GLY A 445 0.81 -17.85 27.29
CA GLY A 445 -0.58 -17.61 27.69
C GLY A 445 -1.36 -16.62 26.81
N ILE A 446 -0.79 -16.17 25.68
CA ILE A 446 -1.46 -15.26 24.74
C ILE A 446 -2.18 -16.06 23.65
N ASP A 447 -3.46 -15.75 23.43
CA ASP A 447 -4.28 -16.41 22.41
C ASP A 447 -3.71 -16.23 20.99
N LYS A 448 -3.80 -17.28 20.18
CA LYS A 448 -3.29 -17.26 18.79
C LYS A 448 -4.01 -16.24 17.91
N SER A 449 -5.30 -15.98 18.17
CA SER A 449 -6.06 -14.97 17.42
C SER A 449 -5.51 -13.56 17.67
N LEU A 450 -5.17 -13.22 18.92
CA LEU A 450 -4.58 -11.92 19.25
C LEU A 450 -3.20 -11.75 18.61
N GLN A 451 -2.37 -12.81 18.62
CA GLN A 451 -1.10 -12.81 17.88
C GLN A 451 -1.34 -12.61 16.39
N ARG A 452 -2.35 -13.28 15.82
CA ARG A 452 -2.69 -13.12 14.40
C ARG A 452 -3.13 -11.69 14.07
N THR A 453 -3.99 -11.09 14.88
CA THR A 453 -4.40 -9.70 14.72
C THR A 453 -3.20 -8.76 14.80
N PHE A 454 -2.32 -8.93 15.80
CA PHE A 454 -1.15 -8.07 15.95
C PHE A 454 -0.20 -8.16 14.74
N TRP A 455 0.21 -9.37 14.35
CA TRP A 455 1.17 -9.57 13.28
C TRP A 455 0.60 -9.24 11.90
N SER A 456 -0.71 -9.48 11.68
CA SER A 456 -1.39 -9.06 10.46
C SER A 456 -1.50 -7.54 10.38
N SER A 457 -1.80 -6.86 11.48
CA SER A 457 -1.81 -5.38 11.53
C SER A 457 -0.41 -4.80 11.28
N PHE A 458 0.64 -5.37 11.88
CA PHE A 458 2.01 -4.91 11.59
C PHE A 458 2.39 -5.14 10.12
N TYR A 459 2.14 -6.33 9.58
CA TYR A 459 2.34 -6.61 8.15
C TYR A 459 1.70 -5.54 7.25
N ARG A 460 0.47 -5.13 7.57
CA ARG A 460 -0.27 -4.12 6.79
C ARG A 460 0.38 -2.73 6.77
N THR A 461 1.08 -2.34 7.84
CA THR A 461 1.81 -1.06 7.88
C THR A 461 2.99 -0.99 6.92
N LEU A 462 3.42 -2.13 6.37
CA LEU A 462 4.58 -2.25 5.49
C LEU A 462 4.19 -2.44 4.02
N ILE A 463 2.90 -2.32 3.68
CA ILE A 463 2.40 -2.49 2.30
C ILE A 463 2.43 -1.19 1.51
N SER A 464 2.11 -0.07 2.18
CA SER A 464 2.03 1.28 1.62
C SER A 464 2.71 2.29 2.54
N PRO A 465 3.29 3.39 2.01
CA PRO A 465 3.47 3.72 0.59
C PRO A 465 4.41 2.74 -0.13
N GLN A 466 4.42 2.76 -1.46
CA GLN A 466 5.18 1.82 -2.29
C GLN A 466 6.50 2.45 -2.77
N ASP A 467 7.58 1.68 -2.76
CA ASP A 467 8.91 2.09 -3.25
C ASP A 467 8.99 1.89 -4.76
N TYR A 468 8.93 3.01 -5.50
CA TYR A 468 9.08 3.12 -6.94
C TYR A 468 10.45 3.73 -7.30
N THR A 469 11.46 3.58 -6.44
CA THR A 469 12.81 4.09 -6.70
C THR A 469 13.37 3.50 -7.99
N GLY A 470 13.75 4.37 -8.93
CA GLY A 470 14.21 3.98 -10.27
C GLY A 470 13.09 3.80 -11.30
N GLU A 471 11.83 3.98 -10.90
CA GLU A 471 10.63 3.87 -11.74
C GLU A 471 9.82 5.18 -11.80
N ASN A 472 10.46 6.33 -11.58
CA ASN A 472 9.81 7.64 -11.73
C ASN A 472 10.06 8.21 -13.15
N PRO A 473 9.03 8.34 -14.01
CA PRO A 473 9.17 8.94 -15.34
C PRO A 473 9.01 10.47 -15.34
N LEU A 474 8.54 11.07 -14.24
CA LEU A 474 8.12 12.48 -14.21
C LEU A 474 9.32 13.45 -14.16
N TRP A 475 10.37 13.06 -13.45
CA TRP A 475 11.63 13.81 -13.37
C TRP A 475 12.80 12.86 -13.11
N LYS A 476 14.02 13.34 -13.39
CA LYS A 476 15.25 12.60 -13.12
C LYS A 476 15.80 13.01 -11.76
N SER A 477 15.95 12.05 -10.85
CA SER A 477 16.50 12.25 -9.51
C SER A 477 17.28 11.01 -9.08
N ASP A 478 18.29 11.21 -8.22
CA ASP A 478 19.03 10.15 -7.54
C ASP A 478 18.47 9.85 -6.14
N LYS A 479 17.37 10.51 -5.77
CA LYS A 479 16.70 10.31 -4.48
C LYS A 479 15.76 9.10 -4.52
N PRO A 480 15.45 8.51 -3.34
CA PRO A 480 14.39 7.51 -3.23
C PRO A 480 13.06 8.10 -3.71
N TYR A 481 12.22 7.27 -4.30
CA TYR A 481 10.91 7.69 -4.79
C TYR A 481 9.84 6.70 -4.31
N PHE A 482 9.05 7.15 -3.34
CA PHE A 482 7.87 6.46 -2.84
C PHE A 482 6.62 7.11 -3.43
N ASP A 483 5.62 6.29 -3.74
CA ASP A 483 4.31 6.71 -4.27
C ASP A 483 3.19 5.92 -3.55
N SER A 484 1.95 6.05 -4.01
CA SER A 484 0.77 5.45 -3.35
C SER A 484 0.65 5.86 -1.87
N TYR A 485 0.94 7.14 -1.59
CA TYR A 485 0.48 7.81 -0.38
C TYR A 485 -1.04 7.96 -0.51
N TYR A 486 -1.78 6.87 -0.24
CA TYR A 486 -3.25 6.82 -0.31
C TYR A 486 -3.86 7.58 0.87
N CYS A 487 -3.62 8.87 0.84
CA CYS A 487 -3.83 9.89 1.84
C CYS A 487 -3.01 9.73 3.12
N ILE A 488 -2.07 10.67 3.29
CA ILE A 488 -1.30 10.85 4.52
C ILE A 488 -2.23 11.23 5.67
N TRP A 489 -3.36 11.88 5.38
CA TRP A 489 -4.47 12.13 6.31
C TRP A 489 -4.84 10.93 7.21
N ASP A 490 -4.72 9.69 6.72
CA ASP A 490 -4.92 8.48 7.52
C ASP A 490 -3.62 8.07 8.24
N SER A 491 -2.55 7.92 7.46
CA SER A 491 -1.32 7.25 7.90
C SER A 491 -0.45 8.06 8.86
N PHE A 492 -0.61 9.39 8.94
CA PHE A 492 0.09 10.23 9.92
C PHE A 492 -0.30 9.92 11.37
N ARG A 493 -1.49 9.33 11.58
CA ARG A 493 -2.07 9.14 12.91
C ARG A 493 -1.42 7.99 13.67
N SER A 494 -1.00 6.94 12.97
CA SER A 494 -0.46 5.72 13.58
C SER A 494 0.60 5.02 12.76
N THR A 495 0.41 4.85 11.44
CA THR A 495 1.33 4.11 10.58
C THR A 495 2.72 4.74 10.56
N HIS A 496 2.86 5.99 10.12
CA HIS A 496 4.17 6.65 10.06
C HIS A 496 4.80 6.86 11.44
N PRO A 497 4.07 7.30 12.49
CA PRO A 497 4.61 7.33 13.84
C PRO A 497 5.12 5.96 14.32
N PHE A 498 4.45 4.87 13.98
CA PHE A 498 4.92 3.52 14.30
C PHE A 498 6.18 3.16 13.51
N LEU A 499 6.26 3.49 12.22
CA LEU A 499 7.44 3.26 11.38
C LEU A 499 8.68 4.01 11.90
N THR A 500 8.53 5.20 12.50
CA THR A 500 9.68 5.88 13.16
C THR A 500 10.33 5.06 14.27
N LEU A 501 9.61 4.06 14.83
CA LEU A 501 10.11 3.18 15.89
C LEU A 501 10.64 1.85 15.34
N VAL A 502 9.90 1.24 14.41
CA VAL A 502 10.16 -0.15 13.97
C VAL A 502 10.91 -0.26 12.65
N ASP A 503 10.85 0.78 11.81
CA ASP A 503 11.55 0.85 10.52
C ASP A 503 11.97 2.29 10.17
N PRO A 504 12.77 2.96 11.03
CA PRO A 504 13.13 4.36 10.87
C PRO A 504 13.91 4.63 9.57
N HIS A 505 14.59 3.63 9.01
CA HIS A 505 15.26 3.75 7.72
C HIS A 505 14.25 3.91 6.58
N ALA A 506 13.23 3.05 6.49
CA ALA A 506 12.18 3.19 5.49
C ALA A 506 11.44 4.54 5.64
N GLN A 507 11.14 4.94 6.88
CA GLN A 507 10.56 6.26 7.14
C GLN A 507 11.44 7.40 6.63
N ALA A 508 12.77 7.34 6.83
CA ALA A 508 13.68 8.36 6.31
C ALA A 508 13.70 8.41 4.77
N LEU A 509 13.62 7.26 4.09
CA LEU A 509 13.49 7.21 2.63
C LEU A 509 12.18 7.85 2.16
N MET A 510 11.07 7.62 2.85
CA MET A 510 9.77 8.24 2.56
C MET A 510 9.82 9.77 2.74
N ILE A 511 10.47 10.27 3.80
CA ILE A 511 10.67 11.72 4.00
C ILE A 511 11.52 12.32 2.88
N ARG A 512 12.61 11.64 2.48
CA ARG A 512 13.44 12.07 1.35
C ARG A 512 12.65 12.13 0.04
N SER A 513 11.76 11.16 -0.18
CA SER A 513 10.85 11.15 -1.33
C SER A 513 9.89 12.33 -1.32
N LEU A 514 9.23 12.61 -0.19
CA LEU A 514 8.33 13.76 -0.05
C LEU A 514 9.03 15.09 -0.30
N ILE A 515 10.26 15.25 0.21
CA ILE A 515 11.08 16.44 -0.05
C ILE A 515 11.45 16.53 -1.53
N ASP A 516 11.73 15.42 -2.21
CA ASP A 516 12.02 15.42 -3.64
C ASP A 516 10.79 15.74 -4.50
N ILE A 517 9.62 15.23 -4.13
CA ILE A 517 8.34 15.62 -4.73
C ILE A 517 8.15 17.13 -4.59
N TYR A 518 8.37 17.70 -3.40
CA TYR A 518 8.30 19.15 -3.20
C TYR A 518 9.26 19.93 -4.11
N ARG A 519 10.52 19.48 -4.28
CA ARG A 519 11.48 20.16 -5.18
C ARG A 519 11.00 20.25 -6.62
N HIS A 520 10.23 19.26 -7.08
CA HIS A 520 9.81 19.16 -8.48
C HIS A 520 8.38 19.65 -8.73
N GLU A 521 7.49 19.50 -7.76
CA GLU A 521 6.07 19.88 -7.89
C GLU A 521 5.69 21.14 -7.10
N GLY A 522 6.57 21.65 -6.23
CA GLY A 522 6.42 22.90 -5.47
C GLY A 522 5.56 22.81 -4.21
N LYS A 523 4.90 21.66 -3.98
CA LYS A 523 4.03 21.39 -2.82
C LYS A 523 4.23 19.96 -2.33
N LEU A 524 3.95 19.73 -1.05
CA LEU A 524 3.84 18.37 -0.55
C LEU A 524 2.44 17.80 -0.89
N PRO A 525 2.34 16.51 -1.20
CA PRO A 525 1.04 15.87 -1.39
C PRO A 525 0.40 15.56 -0.03
N ASP A 526 -0.92 15.69 0.08
CA ASP A 526 -1.68 14.94 1.10
C ASP A 526 -1.95 13.52 0.60
N CYS A 527 -2.40 13.40 -0.64
CA CYS A 527 -2.58 12.11 -1.32
C CYS A 527 -1.79 12.11 -2.64
N ARG A 528 -1.22 10.96 -3.01
CA ARG A 528 -0.53 10.74 -4.28
C ARG A 528 -0.64 9.27 -4.66
N MET A 529 -1.13 8.99 -5.87
CA MET A 529 -1.34 7.60 -6.33
C MET A 529 -0.93 7.47 -7.78
N SER A 530 -0.17 6.42 -8.08
CA SER A 530 0.22 6.07 -9.45
C SER A 530 0.80 7.26 -10.20
N LEU A 531 1.78 7.95 -9.60
CA LEU A 531 2.47 9.10 -10.19
C LEU A 531 1.60 10.36 -10.37
N CYS A 532 0.37 10.36 -9.86
CA CYS A 532 -0.58 11.46 -10.02
C CYS A 532 -0.83 12.18 -8.69
N LYS A 533 -1.09 13.49 -8.78
CA LYS A 533 -1.56 14.28 -7.62
C LYS A 533 -2.94 13.79 -7.18
N GLY A 534 -3.05 13.43 -5.90
CA GLY A 534 -4.28 12.94 -5.30
C GLY A 534 -5.09 14.07 -4.67
N PHE A 535 -6.39 13.86 -4.46
CA PHE A 535 -7.22 14.87 -3.82
C PHE A 535 -6.91 15.01 -2.32
N THR A 536 -6.82 16.22 -1.80
CA THR A 536 -6.62 16.47 -0.37
C THR A 536 -7.85 16.07 0.44
N GLN A 537 -7.66 15.53 1.65
CA GLN A 537 -8.76 15.15 2.55
C GLN A 537 -9.13 16.24 3.56
N GLY A 538 -8.17 17.01 4.06
CA GLY A 538 -8.49 18.11 4.98
C GLY A 538 -7.30 18.93 5.46
N GLY A 539 -6.09 18.38 5.44
CA GLY A 539 -4.87 19.04 5.90
C GLY A 539 -3.75 18.94 4.87
N SER A 540 -2.61 19.57 5.16
CA SER A 540 -1.33 19.30 4.49
C SER A 540 -0.54 18.29 5.32
N ASN A 541 -1.01 17.03 5.37
CA ASN A 541 -0.56 16.10 6.41
C ASN A 541 0.85 15.54 6.22
N ALA A 542 1.47 15.76 5.05
CA ALA A 542 2.90 15.55 4.89
C ALA A 542 3.72 16.41 5.88
N ASP A 543 3.23 17.59 6.27
CA ASP A 543 3.83 18.42 7.32
C ASP A 543 4.01 17.62 8.61
N ASN A 544 3.01 16.83 8.98
CA ASN A 544 3.00 16.03 10.21
C ASN A 544 4.07 14.93 10.14
N LEU A 545 4.26 14.30 8.98
CA LEU A 545 5.28 13.26 8.76
C LEU A 545 6.69 13.84 8.87
N LEU A 546 6.93 15.00 8.23
CA LEU A 546 8.21 15.70 8.29
C LEU A 546 8.51 16.11 9.74
N ALA A 547 7.54 16.70 10.43
CA ALA A 547 7.71 17.15 11.81
C ALA A 547 7.97 15.99 12.79
N ASP A 548 7.15 14.95 12.77
CA ASP A 548 7.30 13.79 13.66
C ASP A 548 8.67 13.11 13.46
N SER A 549 9.09 12.97 12.20
CA SER A 549 10.40 12.40 11.85
C SER A 549 11.56 13.30 12.30
N TYR A 550 11.41 14.63 12.17
CA TYR A 550 12.42 15.60 12.59
C TYR A 550 12.60 15.60 14.11
N VAL A 551 11.51 15.73 14.88
CA VAL A 551 11.59 15.82 16.36
C VAL A 551 12.06 14.51 17.00
N LYS A 552 11.88 13.37 16.32
CA LYS A 552 12.43 12.07 16.71
C LYS A 552 13.88 11.86 16.26
N GLY A 553 14.48 12.83 15.56
CA GLY A 553 15.90 12.85 15.24
C GLY A 553 16.30 11.94 14.09
N LEU A 554 15.42 11.69 13.12
CA LEU A 554 15.82 10.98 11.89
C LEU A 554 16.76 11.87 11.06
N THR A 555 17.91 11.34 10.64
CA THR A 555 18.94 12.13 9.92
C THR A 555 19.47 11.44 8.65
N ASP A 556 18.94 10.27 8.28
CA ASP A 556 19.51 9.42 7.23
C ASP A 556 19.34 10.02 5.82
N GLY A 557 20.23 10.94 5.47
CA GLY A 557 20.25 11.66 4.19
C GLY A 557 19.11 12.66 4.01
N ILE A 558 18.44 13.06 5.09
CA ILE A 558 17.29 13.98 5.03
C ILE A 558 17.79 15.43 4.96
N ASP A 559 17.35 16.16 3.93
CA ASP A 559 17.59 17.58 3.77
C ASP A 559 16.52 18.38 4.53
N TRP A 560 16.74 18.58 5.83
CA TRP A 560 15.80 19.30 6.68
C TRP A 560 15.65 20.79 6.33
N ALA A 561 16.59 21.38 5.60
CA ALA A 561 16.46 22.76 5.15
C ALA A 561 15.34 22.87 4.10
N THR A 562 15.39 22.04 3.05
CA THR A 562 14.30 21.95 2.07
C THR A 562 13.02 21.37 2.68
N GLY A 563 13.13 20.42 3.62
CA GLY A 563 11.96 19.92 4.34
C GLY A 563 11.21 21.02 5.10
N TYR A 564 11.93 21.93 5.75
CA TYR A 564 11.31 23.08 6.41
C TYR A 564 10.74 24.09 5.41
N GLU A 565 11.43 24.34 4.29
CA GLU A 565 10.90 25.16 3.19
C GLU A 565 9.56 24.62 2.69
N ALA A 566 9.45 23.30 2.54
CA ALA A 566 8.25 22.63 2.06
C ALA A 566 7.02 22.84 2.97
N VAL A 567 7.18 22.64 4.28
CA VAL A 567 6.06 22.84 5.22
C VAL A 567 5.65 24.31 5.35
N ILE A 568 6.61 25.24 5.18
CA ILE A 568 6.32 26.68 5.15
C ILE A 568 5.56 27.04 3.87
N SER A 569 5.93 26.47 2.73
CA SER A 569 5.18 26.63 1.48
C SER A 569 3.71 26.24 1.67
N ASP A 570 3.42 25.07 2.23
CA ASP A 570 2.04 24.63 2.46
C ASP A 570 1.27 25.53 3.44
N ALA A 571 1.96 26.03 4.46
CA ALA A 571 1.40 26.88 5.51
C ALA A 571 1.17 28.34 5.09
N GLU A 572 1.89 28.82 4.08
CA GLU A 572 1.90 30.24 3.70
C GLU A 572 1.41 30.53 2.29
N ASP A 573 1.62 29.63 1.35
CA ASP A 573 1.35 29.87 -0.07
C ASP A 573 0.18 29.02 -0.55
N GLU A 574 -0.93 29.66 -0.89
CA GLU A 574 -2.11 28.97 -1.39
C GLU A 574 -1.93 28.59 -2.87
N PRO A 575 -2.01 27.29 -3.23
CA PRO A 575 -1.91 26.88 -4.62
C PRO A 575 -3.22 27.18 -5.37
N PRO A 576 -3.14 27.47 -6.69
CA PRO A 576 -4.34 27.77 -7.51
C PRO A 576 -5.39 26.66 -7.50
N LEU A 577 -4.97 25.41 -7.38
CA LEU A 577 -5.83 24.23 -7.23
C LEU A 577 -5.46 23.47 -5.96
N TRP A 578 -5.86 23.99 -4.80
CA TRP A 578 -5.55 23.38 -3.50
C TRP A 578 -6.26 22.05 -3.24
N THR A 579 -7.23 21.69 -4.08
CA THR A 579 -7.91 20.40 -3.97
C THR A 579 -6.99 19.20 -4.20
N VAL A 580 -5.77 19.39 -4.73
CA VAL A 580 -4.79 18.30 -4.93
C VAL A 580 -3.43 18.51 -4.27
N GLU A 581 -3.23 19.63 -3.56
CA GLU A 581 -1.95 20.00 -2.95
C GLU A 581 -2.08 21.16 -1.97
N GLY A 582 -1.16 21.27 -1.01
CA GLY A 582 -1.09 22.39 -0.08
C GLY A 582 -2.38 22.67 0.70
N ARG A 583 -2.56 23.93 1.11
CA ARG A 583 -3.72 24.40 1.87
C ARG A 583 -4.50 25.44 1.07
N GLY A 584 -5.82 25.33 1.08
CA GLY A 584 -6.71 26.36 0.55
C GLY A 584 -7.24 27.31 1.61
N GLY A 585 -7.92 28.39 1.20
CA GLY A 585 -8.56 29.34 2.10
C GLY A 585 -7.56 30.00 3.06
N LEU A 586 -6.30 30.19 2.63
CA LEU A 586 -5.26 30.68 3.52
C LEU A 586 -5.47 32.15 3.90
N HIS A 587 -6.17 32.92 3.06
CA HIS A 587 -6.57 34.28 3.42
C HIS A 587 -7.46 34.28 4.67
N SER A 588 -8.54 33.52 4.65
CA SER A 588 -9.47 33.39 5.78
C SER A 588 -8.82 32.71 6.98
N TRP A 589 -8.00 31.67 6.76
CA TRP A 589 -7.20 31.03 7.81
C TRP A 589 -6.35 32.04 8.59
N LYS A 590 -5.64 32.93 7.89
CA LYS A 590 -4.71 33.89 8.50
C LYS A 590 -5.42 35.10 9.10
N THR A 591 -6.58 35.50 8.57
CA THR A 591 -7.28 36.73 9.00
C THR A 591 -8.40 36.48 10.00
N LEU A 592 -9.10 35.35 9.90
CA LEU A 592 -10.24 34.97 10.75
C LEU A 592 -9.87 33.90 11.78
N GLY A 593 -8.81 33.13 11.52
CA GLY A 593 -8.41 32.01 12.38
C GLY A 593 -9.24 30.74 12.19
N TYR A 594 -10.01 30.63 11.11
CA TYR A 594 -10.74 29.41 10.73
C TYR A 594 -11.08 29.45 9.24
N ILE A 595 -11.53 28.31 8.71
CA ILE A 595 -12.06 28.20 7.34
C ILE A 595 -13.59 28.33 7.38
N PRO A 596 -14.20 29.37 6.79
CA PRO A 596 -15.64 29.50 6.69
C PRO A 596 -16.28 28.42 5.77
N THR A 597 -17.57 28.13 5.97
CA THR A 597 -18.31 27.18 5.11
C THR A 597 -18.57 27.74 3.72
N ASP A 598 -18.98 29.00 3.62
CA ASP A 598 -19.21 29.73 2.37
C ASP A 598 -18.07 30.73 2.11
N ASP A 599 -16.83 30.24 2.23
CA ASP A 599 -15.63 31.10 2.13
C ASP A 599 -15.52 31.74 0.74
N PHE A 600 -15.38 33.07 0.72
CA PHE A 600 -15.08 33.79 -0.50
C PHE A 600 -13.57 33.85 -0.71
N ASP A 601 -13.08 32.91 -1.51
CA ASP A 601 -11.67 32.75 -1.79
C ASP A 601 -11.38 32.95 -3.29
N PRO A 602 -10.91 34.15 -3.69
CA PRO A 602 -10.53 34.43 -5.07
C PRO A 602 -9.09 34.00 -5.41
N TYR A 603 -8.34 33.44 -4.46
CA TYR A 603 -6.89 33.15 -4.61
C TYR A 603 -6.62 31.69 -4.98
N GLY A 604 -7.50 30.76 -4.58
CA GLY A 604 -7.41 29.35 -4.91
C GLY A 604 -8.77 28.71 -5.21
N VAL A 605 -8.75 27.55 -5.86
CA VAL A 605 -9.95 26.77 -6.18
C VAL A 605 -9.85 25.38 -5.57
N GLY A 606 -10.92 24.96 -4.90
CA GLY A 606 -11.07 23.60 -4.41
C GLY A 606 -12.47 23.33 -3.88
N ILE A 607 -12.68 22.14 -3.33
CA ILE A 607 -13.99 21.68 -2.89
C ILE A 607 -14.42 22.43 -1.63
N TYR A 608 -15.42 23.31 -1.72
CA TYR A 608 -16.08 24.07 -0.63
C TYR A 608 -16.77 23.17 0.42
N THR A 609 -16.00 22.34 1.11
CA THR A 609 -16.47 21.38 2.11
C THR A 609 -15.44 21.30 3.24
N ARG A 610 -15.81 20.59 4.31
CA ARG A 610 -14.87 20.21 5.38
C ARG A 610 -14.28 21.41 6.12
N SER A 611 -15.00 22.54 6.19
CA SER A 611 -14.55 23.78 6.85
C SER A 611 -14.06 23.53 8.28
N ILE A 612 -14.85 22.81 9.09
CA ILE A 612 -14.49 22.45 10.47
C ILE A 612 -13.26 21.53 10.49
N SER A 613 -13.28 20.44 9.72
CA SER A 613 -12.17 19.49 9.67
C SER A 613 -10.87 20.16 9.23
N ARG A 614 -10.90 20.99 8.18
CA ARG A 614 -9.74 21.75 7.69
C ARG A 614 -9.21 22.73 8.74
N THR A 615 -10.10 23.42 9.46
CA THR A 615 -9.71 24.32 10.56
C THR A 615 -8.94 23.57 11.66
N VAL A 616 -9.42 22.38 12.05
CA VAL A 616 -8.76 21.56 13.07
C VAL A 616 -7.47 20.93 12.55
N GLU A 617 -7.46 20.42 11.32
CA GLU A 617 -6.26 19.81 10.71
C GLU A 617 -5.16 20.87 10.49
N TYR A 618 -5.49 22.06 9.96
CA TYR A 618 -4.51 23.15 9.80
C TYR A 618 -3.94 23.63 11.14
N SER A 619 -4.76 23.62 12.20
CA SER A 619 -4.29 23.89 13.56
C SER A 619 -3.22 22.89 14.00
N TYR A 620 -3.46 21.60 13.78
CA TYR A 620 -2.49 20.55 14.11
C TYR A 620 -1.24 20.60 13.20
N ASN A 621 -1.42 20.85 11.91
CA ASN A 621 -0.30 21.02 10.98
C ASN A 621 0.59 22.20 11.41
N ASP A 622 0.00 23.33 11.86
CA ASP A 622 0.76 24.47 12.39
C ASP A 622 1.49 24.15 13.70
N PHE A 623 0.87 23.37 14.60
CA PHE A 623 1.57 22.88 15.78
C PHE A 623 2.82 22.07 15.38
N CYS A 624 2.70 21.17 14.40
CA CYS A 624 3.81 20.39 13.87
C CYS A 624 4.94 21.27 13.32
N ILE A 625 4.59 22.32 12.55
CA ILE A 625 5.57 23.28 12.03
C ILE A 625 6.24 24.06 13.17
N ALA A 626 5.50 24.42 14.22
CA ALA A 626 6.04 25.11 15.39
C ALA A 626 7.10 24.27 16.12
N GLU A 627 6.87 22.96 16.24
CA GLU A 627 7.83 22.04 16.86
C GLU A 627 9.10 21.88 16.00
N MET A 628 8.97 21.77 14.68
CA MET A 628 10.13 21.82 13.76
C MET A 628 10.90 23.12 13.90
N ALA A 629 10.19 24.26 13.83
CA ALA A 629 10.80 25.59 13.92
C ALA A 629 11.59 25.76 15.22
N ARG A 630 11.06 25.26 16.35
CA ARG A 630 11.74 25.30 17.65
C ARG A 630 13.04 24.48 17.63
N GLY A 631 13.02 23.26 17.11
CA GLY A 631 14.21 22.42 17.00
C GLY A 631 15.27 23.01 16.04
N MET A 632 14.83 23.77 15.03
CA MET A 632 15.71 24.46 14.08
C MET A 632 16.19 25.84 14.54
N GLY A 633 15.82 26.29 15.75
CA GLY A 633 16.23 27.60 16.29
C GLY A 633 15.51 28.80 15.65
N ARG A 634 14.37 28.58 15.00
CA ARG A 634 13.55 29.62 14.35
C ARG A 634 12.46 30.13 15.30
N ALA A 635 12.88 30.90 16.30
CA ALA A 635 12.03 31.31 17.42
C ALA A 635 10.75 32.06 16.98
N HIS A 636 10.86 32.99 16.02
CA HIS A 636 9.71 33.75 15.52
C HIS A 636 8.67 32.85 14.84
N ASP A 637 9.13 31.92 14.00
CA ASP A 637 8.23 30.99 13.31
C ASP A 637 7.60 30.03 14.31
N ALA A 638 8.36 29.54 15.30
CA ALA A 638 7.85 28.70 16.36
C ALA A 638 6.71 29.39 17.14
N GLU A 639 6.84 30.68 17.48
CA GLU A 639 5.79 31.44 18.15
C GLU A 639 4.58 31.68 17.23
N LYS A 640 4.81 32.08 15.98
CA LYS A 640 3.76 32.33 14.97
C LYS A 640 2.87 31.10 14.80
N TYR A 641 3.48 29.94 14.51
CA TYR A 641 2.74 28.72 14.24
C TYR A 641 2.14 28.11 15.49
N LEU A 642 2.76 28.26 16.67
CA LEU A 642 2.16 27.84 17.94
C LEU A 642 0.90 28.66 18.24
N ASN A 643 0.92 29.97 18.04
CA ASN A 643 -0.28 30.80 18.22
C ASN A 643 -1.38 30.42 17.22
N ARG A 644 -1.02 30.22 15.94
CA ARG A 644 -1.97 29.82 14.90
C ARG A 644 -2.54 28.41 15.12
N SER A 645 -1.78 27.52 15.77
CA SER A 645 -2.28 26.20 16.17
C SER A 645 -3.42 26.27 17.18
N GLY A 646 -3.64 27.40 17.87
CA GLY A 646 -4.78 27.61 18.76
C GLY A 646 -6.11 27.84 18.05
N ASN A 647 -6.10 28.00 16.72
CA ASN A 647 -7.28 28.32 15.91
C ASN A 647 -8.41 27.28 15.97
N TRP A 648 -8.14 26.03 16.36
CA TRP A 648 -9.17 25.02 16.58
C TRP A 648 -10.23 25.46 17.59
N LEU A 649 -9.87 26.35 18.53
CA LEU A 649 -10.79 26.93 19.52
C LEU A 649 -11.94 27.70 18.86
N ASN A 650 -11.77 28.19 17.62
CA ASN A 650 -12.85 28.86 16.89
C ASN A 650 -13.97 27.90 16.47
N MET A 651 -13.74 26.58 16.50
CA MET A 651 -14.76 25.56 16.24
C MET A 651 -15.45 25.08 17.53
N PHE A 652 -14.98 25.51 18.70
CA PHE A 652 -15.50 25.04 19.98
C PHE A 652 -16.79 25.78 20.35
N ASP A 653 -17.91 25.05 20.40
CA ASP A 653 -19.16 25.56 20.97
C ASP A 653 -19.43 24.97 22.38
N PRO A 654 -19.29 25.76 23.47
CA PRO A 654 -19.56 25.28 24.83
C PRO A 654 -21.02 24.86 25.06
N GLN A 655 -21.95 25.27 24.20
CA GLN A 655 -23.37 24.92 24.28
C GLN A 655 -23.72 23.67 23.49
N SER A 656 -22.87 23.24 22.57
CA SER A 656 -23.02 21.99 21.85
C SER A 656 -23.01 20.79 22.82
N ARG A 657 -23.75 19.74 22.45
CA ARG A 657 -23.94 18.52 23.25
C ARG A 657 -23.65 17.31 22.38
N SER A 658 -22.80 16.42 22.86
CA SER A 658 -22.62 15.12 22.22
C SER A 658 -23.79 14.21 22.56
N ARG A 659 -24.52 13.78 21.53
CA ARG A 659 -25.68 12.89 21.65
C ARG A 659 -25.37 11.57 20.96
N LEU A 660 -25.57 10.46 21.66
CA LEU A 660 -25.24 9.10 21.23
C LEU A 660 -26.48 8.34 20.80
N ASN A 661 -26.37 7.63 19.68
CA ASN A 661 -27.40 6.71 19.23
C ASN A 661 -27.21 5.33 19.87
N LEU A 662 -27.66 5.18 21.12
CA LEU A 662 -27.53 3.91 21.86
C LEU A 662 -28.65 2.91 21.54
N THR A 663 -29.76 3.37 20.96
CA THR A 663 -30.94 2.56 20.66
C THR A 663 -30.95 2.04 19.22
N GLY A 664 -30.07 2.57 18.35
CA GLY A 664 -30.10 2.32 16.90
C GLY A 664 -31.24 3.06 16.20
N SER A 665 -31.96 3.92 16.91
CA SER A 665 -33.09 4.68 16.39
C SER A 665 -32.63 5.78 15.44
N LYS A 666 -33.47 6.11 14.46
CA LYS A 666 -33.26 7.27 13.59
C LYS A 666 -33.90 8.54 14.13
N ASP A 667 -34.65 8.44 15.22
CA ASP A 667 -35.26 9.60 15.87
C ASP A 667 -34.21 10.36 16.70
N PRO A 668 -33.88 11.62 16.35
CA PRO A 668 -32.95 12.43 17.12
C PRO A 668 -33.39 12.68 18.58
N ALA A 669 -34.69 12.55 18.88
CA ALA A 669 -35.24 12.67 20.23
C ALA A 669 -34.86 11.48 21.13
N GLU A 670 -34.53 10.33 20.54
CA GLU A 670 -34.11 9.13 21.26
C GLU A 670 -32.59 9.04 21.46
N LEU A 671 -31.84 10.04 20.97
CA LEU A 671 -30.41 10.13 21.22
C LEU A 671 -30.16 10.48 22.69
N VAL A 672 -29.25 9.73 23.31
CA VAL A 672 -28.88 9.93 24.70
C VAL A 672 -27.80 10.99 24.78
N ASP A 673 -28.05 12.06 25.53
CA ASP A 673 -27.00 13.05 25.85
C ASP A 673 -25.89 12.33 26.64
N SER A 674 -24.69 12.33 26.09
CA SER A 674 -23.52 11.70 26.72
C SER A 674 -23.01 12.47 27.94
N GLY A 675 -23.49 13.70 28.15
CA GLY A 675 -22.99 14.62 29.16
C GLY A 675 -21.78 15.44 28.71
N PHE A 676 -21.17 15.10 27.56
CA PHE A 676 -20.06 15.88 27.01
C PHE A 676 -20.55 17.12 26.26
N ARG A 677 -19.82 18.23 26.45
CA ARG A 677 -20.08 19.55 25.86
C ARG A 677 -18.83 20.05 25.15
N GLY A 678 -18.98 20.98 24.23
CA GLY A 678 -17.81 21.64 23.61
C GLY A 678 -17.33 21.00 22.30
N PHE A 679 -18.25 20.58 21.44
CA PHE A 679 -17.94 20.01 20.13
C PHE A 679 -18.46 20.84 18.98
#